data_AF-A0A212K3D6-F1
#
_entry.id   AF-A0A212K3D6-F1
#
_cell.length_a   1.000
_cell.length_b   1.000
_cell.length_c   1.000
_cell.angle_alpha   90.00
_cell.angle_beta   90.00
_cell.angle_gamma   90.00
#
_symmetry.space_group_name_H-M   'P 1'
#
loop_
_entity.id
_entity.type
_entity.pdbx_description
1 polymer ?
#
loop_
_entity_poly.entity_id
_entity_poly.type
_entity_poly.pdbx_seq_one_letter_code
_entity_poly.pdbx_strand_id
1 'polypeptide(L)'
;MIMNFITIKTILLFSFFSLFSVIVRTQSNEYPIIPVPAELVPQKGSFTLNDKTQLYFQNTMDSSFEEAFYLFREHLKRSTGFDLPKANTNSGKNIIICKLNTNLEKDEAYKLLVSRSKIEIEAKTPIGLFYALQSIRQLLPMEFEQTTLSTSTKWNIPCCVINDAPTFVYRGLHMDVCRHFVSVEEVKKYIDQIAMLKLNTFHWHLTDDQAWRIEIKKYPKLTTVGAYRNRTLQGHNNDYPRVWDNTRTGGFYTQEEIKDVVDYARKRFVTIIPEIEMPGHATAVVASYPELSCSGGPFDVEGRWGVFNDVFCTKDETFSFLEDVLTEVAALFPSPYIHIGGDECPKVRWKRCHACQQRMKDEGLEDEHQLQSYFVKRMETVVHKLGKRIIGWDEILEGGIAPDATVMSWRGIAGGISAAKQGHDVIMTPSEAMYFDFYQSSLHTEPLAIGGYLPIERVYAFNPYVKELEPKDLKHILGVQANTWTEYMPDAQHREMMVFPRVAALAEVGWTSEKNKDFDSFAIRLPKLMKRYDIMGINYSRAFYSVVGTAINDGGLKLKLSTIAPETSIHYTTDGSDPTLSSPIYREPIPVGEKEMVVKAISVKNNKVMYIPYERSFIANKAGGQKVVFENADGVRFEQNGSGNLTDCTMGGRPVSRPDWFSYAGTDGSITIEFEKLTSISKITFSSANQNNVLVYSPKSINFLVSEDGTTFFPVGAVWHQQMAAAKGKAIVSFTPKKVKKIKLEIAMYGIIPNTEPNSGEMSALFVDEIIVE
;
A
#
# COMPACT_ATOMS: atom_id res chain seq x y z
N MET A 1 -59.12 55.12 -18.67
CA MET A 1 -58.31 55.60 -17.52
C MET A 1 -58.35 54.52 -16.45
N ILE A 2 -57.47 53.54 -16.52
CA ILE A 2 -57.06 52.61 -15.45
C ILE A 2 -55.84 51.90 -16.05
N MET A 3 -54.68 52.36 -15.61
CA MET A 3 -53.34 51.84 -15.88
C MET A 3 -52.67 51.85 -14.50
N ASN A 4 -51.82 50.86 -14.23
CA ASN A 4 -51.12 50.57 -12.96
C ASN A 4 -51.92 49.66 -12.01
N PHE A 5 -51.66 48.34 -12.05
CA PHE A 5 -51.60 47.51 -10.82
C PHE A 5 -51.06 46.07 -11.03
N ILE A 6 -50.61 45.67 -12.23
CA ILE A 6 -50.27 44.24 -12.49
C ILE A 6 -48.75 43.95 -12.58
N THR A 7 -47.87 44.95 -12.52
CA THR A 7 -46.42 44.73 -12.76
C THR A 7 -45.53 44.68 -11.51
N ILE A 8 -46.08 44.51 -10.29
CA ILE A 8 -45.30 44.47 -9.05
C ILE A 8 -45.40 43.14 -8.28
N LYS A 9 -46.28 42.20 -8.67
CA LYS A 9 -46.41 40.90 -7.97
C LYS A 9 -45.56 39.75 -8.53
N THR A 10 -44.96 39.88 -9.70
CA THR A 10 -44.15 38.79 -10.30
C THR A 10 -42.66 38.90 -10.00
N ILE A 11 -42.17 40.07 -9.58
CA ILE A 11 -40.74 40.28 -9.24
C ILE A 11 -40.45 39.95 -7.75
N LEU A 12 -41.46 39.97 -6.88
CA LEU A 12 -41.30 39.58 -5.47
C LEU A 12 -41.43 38.07 -5.20
N LEU A 13 -41.92 37.27 -6.17
CA LEU A 13 -41.97 35.81 -6.04
C LEU A 13 -40.70 35.10 -6.55
N PHE A 14 -39.89 35.77 -7.37
CA PHE A 14 -38.61 35.22 -7.85
C PHE A 14 -37.42 35.58 -6.96
N SER A 15 -37.56 36.54 -6.03
CA SER A 15 -36.52 36.87 -5.05
C SER A 15 -36.66 36.10 -3.72
N PHE A 16 -37.67 35.24 -3.57
CA PHE A 16 -37.84 34.35 -2.42
C PHE A 16 -37.46 32.88 -2.69
N PHE A 17 -37.12 32.55 -3.95
CA PHE A 17 -36.66 31.21 -4.36
C PHE A 17 -35.15 31.11 -4.63
N SER A 18 -34.40 32.21 -4.51
CA SER A 18 -32.93 32.24 -4.67
C SER A 18 -32.16 32.29 -3.34
N LEU A 19 -32.81 31.96 -2.21
CA LEU A 19 -32.21 31.90 -0.87
C LEU A 19 -32.07 30.47 -0.31
N PHE A 20 -32.39 29.43 -1.11
CA PHE A 20 -31.90 28.07 -0.86
C PHE A 20 -30.51 27.87 -1.50
N SER A 21 -29.62 28.85 -1.30
CA SER A 21 -28.20 28.67 -1.51
C SER A 21 -27.67 27.87 -0.33
N VAL A 22 -27.45 26.58 -0.58
CA VAL A 22 -26.52 25.68 0.11
C VAL A 22 -25.97 26.28 1.40
N ILE A 23 -26.71 26.12 2.51
CA ILE A 23 -26.06 26.06 3.81
C ILE A 23 -25.26 24.76 3.73
N VAL A 24 -24.00 24.85 3.30
CA VAL A 24 -23.00 23.88 3.72
C VAL A 24 -23.01 24.01 5.22
N ARG A 25 -23.83 23.19 5.89
CA ARG A 25 -23.62 22.90 7.29
C ARG A 25 -22.20 22.34 7.28
N THR A 26 -21.26 23.14 7.73
CA THR A 26 -20.05 22.62 8.36
C THR A 26 -20.54 21.76 9.51
N GLN A 27 -20.90 20.52 9.18
CA GLN A 27 -21.31 19.56 10.17
C GLN A 27 -20.04 19.35 10.96
N SER A 28 -20.00 19.87 12.18
CA SER A 28 -19.08 19.40 13.20
C SER A 28 -19.11 17.88 13.06
N ASN A 29 -17.98 17.27 12.68
CA ASN A 29 -17.92 15.85 12.39
C ASN A 29 -17.99 15.06 13.72
N GLU A 30 -19.13 15.16 14.41
CA GLU A 30 -19.38 14.63 15.75
C GLU A 30 -19.26 13.11 15.80
N TYR A 31 -19.29 12.45 14.64
CA TYR A 31 -19.24 10.99 14.49
C TYR A 31 -18.03 10.55 13.64
N PRO A 32 -16.78 10.75 14.11
CA PRO A 32 -15.60 10.55 13.29
C PRO A 32 -15.14 9.08 13.23
N ILE A 33 -16.07 8.16 12.96
CA ILE A 33 -15.80 6.72 12.94
C ILE A 33 -15.10 6.34 11.63
N ILE A 34 -13.98 5.63 11.74
CA ILE A 34 -13.28 4.96 10.64
C ILE A 34 -13.06 3.49 11.03
N PRO A 35 -13.51 2.50 10.24
CA PRO A 35 -14.27 2.66 9.00
C PRO A 35 -15.69 3.21 9.23
N VAL A 36 -16.26 3.87 8.21
CA VAL A 36 -17.60 4.44 8.28
C VAL A 36 -18.66 3.33 8.36
N PRO A 37 -19.65 3.44 9.26
CA PRO A 37 -20.69 2.42 9.35
C PRO A 37 -21.56 2.34 8.09
N ALA A 38 -22.12 1.16 7.81
CA ALA A 38 -23.05 0.94 6.70
C ALA A 38 -24.28 1.89 6.76
N GLU A 39 -24.77 2.17 7.97
CA GLU A 39 -25.77 3.19 8.24
C GLU A 39 -25.46 3.90 9.57
N LEU A 40 -25.49 5.24 9.56
CA LEU A 40 -25.41 6.08 10.75
C LEU A 40 -26.46 7.18 10.68
N VAL A 41 -27.37 7.20 11.65
CA VAL A 41 -28.41 8.22 11.81
C VAL A 41 -28.10 9.07 13.05
N PRO A 42 -27.65 10.33 12.89
CA PRO A 42 -27.40 11.22 14.02
C PRO A 42 -28.67 11.51 14.84
N GLN A 43 -28.52 11.63 16.16
CA GLN A 43 -29.62 11.97 17.08
C GLN A 43 -29.23 13.15 17.97
N LYS A 44 -30.22 13.83 18.56
CA LYS A 44 -29.97 15.04 19.36
C LYS A 44 -29.51 14.74 20.79
N GLY A 45 -28.29 15.17 21.12
CA GLY A 45 -27.74 15.16 22.48
C GLY A 45 -26.64 14.11 22.66
N SER A 46 -26.26 13.84 23.90
CA SER A 46 -25.22 12.87 24.23
C SER A 46 -25.62 11.98 25.40
N PHE A 47 -25.10 10.75 25.41
CA PHE A 47 -25.00 9.93 26.60
C PHE A 47 -23.75 10.34 27.38
N THR A 48 -23.87 10.56 28.69
CA THR A 48 -22.72 10.87 29.55
C THR A 48 -22.34 9.62 30.35
N LEU A 49 -21.20 9.03 29.99
CA LEU A 49 -20.58 7.94 30.73
C LEU A 49 -19.99 8.48 32.04
N ASN A 50 -20.31 7.83 33.16
CA ASN A 50 -19.84 8.24 34.49
C ASN A 50 -19.70 7.03 35.43
N ASP A 51 -19.28 7.28 36.66
CA ASP A 51 -19.06 6.28 37.72
C ASP A 51 -20.32 5.49 38.12
N LYS A 52 -21.51 5.99 37.79
CA LYS A 52 -22.80 5.31 38.02
C LYS A 52 -23.30 4.54 36.81
N THR A 53 -22.60 4.58 35.67
CA THR A 53 -23.01 3.86 34.48
C THR A 53 -22.96 2.35 34.73
N GLN A 54 -24.07 1.67 34.50
CA GLN A 54 -24.18 0.23 34.74
C GLN A 54 -24.10 -0.57 33.42
N LEU A 55 -23.72 -1.84 33.51
CA LEU A 55 -23.69 -2.77 32.37
C LEU A 55 -24.66 -3.93 32.59
N TYR A 56 -25.50 -4.21 31.59
CA TYR A 56 -26.44 -5.32 31.60
C TYR A 56 -26.25 -6.20 30.36
N PHE A 57 -26.17 -7.51 30.55
CA PHE A 57 -26.17 -8.49 29.48
C PHE A 57 -27.56 -9.11 29.39
N GLN A 58 -28.25 -8.90 28.27
CA GLN A 58 -29.61 -9.37 28.02
C GLN A 58 -29.60 -10.58 27.10
N ASN A 59 -30.38 -11.60 27.47
CA ASN A 59 -30.57 -12.82 26.67
C ASN A 59 -29.25 -13.52 26.30
N THR A 60 -28.20 -13.34 27.09
CA THR A 60 -26.94 -14.06 26.97
C THR A 60 -26.51 -14.55 28.35
N MET A 61 -26.28 -15.86 28.46
CA MET A 61 -25.66 -16.52 29.61
C MET A 61 -24.22 -16.92 29.28
N ASP A 62 -23.73 -16.54 28.09
CA ASP A 62 -22.44 -16.92 27.55
C ASP A 62 -21.36 -15.95 28.05
N SER A 63 -20.35 -16.49 28.73
CA SER A 63 -19.20 -15.73 29.21
C SER A 63 -18.43 -15.06 28.06
N SER A 64 -18.55 -15.57 26.82
CA SER A 64 -17.88 -15.01 25.65
C SER A 64 -18.28 -13.56 25.34
N PHE A 65 -19.53 -13.16 25.63
CA PHE A 65 -19.97 -11.77 25.50
C PHE A 65 -19.36 -10.88 26.59
N GLU A 66 -19.20 -11.41 27.81
CA GLU A 66 -18.51 -10.69 28.88
C GLU A 66 -17.00 -10.55 28.56
N GLU A 67 -16.38 -11.58 27.99
CA GLU A 67 -14.98 -11.57 27.52
C GLU A 67 -14.76 -10.56 26.39
N ALA A 68 -15.66 -10.48 25.41
CA ALA A 68 -15.58 -9.48 24.34
C ALA A 68 -15.63 -8.03 24.86
N PHE A 69 -16.38 -7.81 25.95
CA PHE A 69 -16.48 -6.50 26.59
C PHE A 69 -15.27 -6.19 27.49
N TYR A 70 -14.54 -7.22 27.95
CA TYR A 70 -13.47 -7.09 28.94
C TYR A 70 -12.42 -6.05 28.54
N LEU A 71 -11.93 -6.08 27.30
CA LEU A 71 -10.91 -5.13 26.83
C LEU A 71 -11.40 -3.68 26.89
N PHE A 72 -12.66 -3.43 26.52
CA PHE A 72 -13.26 -2.11 26.62
C PHE A 72 -13.37 -1.66 28.08
N ARG A 73 -13.77 -2.56 29.00
CA ARG A 73 -13.85 -2.27 30.44
C ARG A 73 -12.47 -1.94 31.03
N GLU A 74 -11.43 -2.69 30.68
CA GLU A 74 -10.06 -2.42 31.15
C GLU A 74 -9.55 -1.08 30.65
N HIS A 75 -9.80 -0.77 29.37
CA HIS A 75 -9.45 0.53 28.79
C HIS A 75 -10.21 1.67 29.47
N LEU A 76 -11.52 1.48 29.71
CA LEU A 76 -12.35 2.44 30.41
C LEU A 76 -11.86 2.68 31.84
N LYS A 77 -11.59 1.63 32.61
CA LYS A 77 -11.12 1.74 33.99
C LYS A 77 -9.80 2.50 34.07
N ARG A 78 -8.87 2.21 33.16
CA ARG A 78 -7.57 2.88 33.07
C ARG A 78 -7.66 4.38 32.75
N SER A 79 -8.50 4.76 31.78
CA SER A 79 -8.63 6.15 31.32
C SER A 79 -9.57 7.00 32.19
N THR A 80 -10.58 6.39 32.82
CA THR A 80 -11.69 7.11 33.49
C THR A 80 -11.85 6.79 34.98
N GLY A 81 -11.33 5.64 35.44
CA GLY A 81 -11.56 5.13 36.79
C GLY A 81 -12.94 4.47 36.99
N PHE A 82 -13.77 4.37 35.96
CA PHE A 82 -15.12 3.79 36.07
C PHE A 82 -15.09 2.25 35.99
N ASP A 83 -15.78 1.59 36.92
CA ASP A 83 -15.81 0.12 37.03
C ASP A 83 -16.96 -0.56 36.25
N LEU A 84 -17.97 0.20 35.78
CA LEU A 84 -19.18 -0.31 35.13
C LEU A 84 -19.86 -1.47 35.91
N PRO A 85 -20.44 -1.20 37.09
CA PRO A 85 -21.07 -2.25 37.88
C PRO A 85 -22.17 -2.98 37.09
N LYS A 86 -22.28 -4.30 37.30
CA LYS A 86 -23.32 -5.13 36.69
C LYS A 86 -24.70 -4.69 37.18
N ALA A 87 -25.61 -4.42 36.26
CA ALA A 87 -27.01 -4.16 36.57
C ALA A 87 -27.80 -5.47 36.70
N ASN A 88 -28.83 -5.45 37.53
CA ASN A 88 -29.74 -6.60 37.69
C ASN A 88 -30.93 -6.55 36.72
N THR A 89 -31.26 -5.38 36.17
CA THR A 89 -32.38 -5.18 35.23
C THR A 89 -31.99 -4.25 34.10
N ASN A 90 -32.73 -4.31 32.98
CA ASN A 90 -32.55 -3.40 31.84
C ASN A 90 -33.33 -2.07 31.96
N SER A 91 -33.99 -1.82 33.10
CA SER A 91 -34.88 -0.66 33.30
C SER A 91 -34.19 0.58 33.88
N GLY A 92 -32.87 0.51 34.10
CA GLY A 92 -32.07 1.61 34.66
C GLY A 92 -31.95 2.82 33.71
N LYS A 93 -31.70 3.99 34.31
CA LYS A 93 -31.18 5.17 33.58
C LYS A 93 -29.65 5.15 33.72
N ASN A 94 -28.93 5.59 32.68
CA ASN A 94 -27.47 5.54 32.60
C ASN A 94 -26.92 4.10 32.56
N ILE A 95 -27.32 3.35 31.54
CA ILE A 95 -27.04 1.91 31.39
C ILE A 95 -26.52 1.57 30.00
N ILE A 96 -25.59 0.62 29.91
CA ILE A 96 -25.16 -0.05 28.69
C ILE A 96 -25.80 -1.43 28.67
N ILE A 97 -26.53 -1.76 27.61
CA ILE A 97 -27.22 -3.03 27.44
C ILE A 97 -26.60 -3.76 26.25
N CYS A 98 -26.00 -4.93 26.49
CA CYS A 98 -25.50 -5.82 25.45
C CYS A 98 -26.47 -6.98 25.27
N LYS A 99 -26.99 -7.17 24.07
CA LYS A 99 -28.07 -8.13 23.77
C LYS A 99 -27.65 -9.09 22.67
N LEU A 100 -27.86 -10.39 22.90
CA LEU A 100 -27.77 -11.39 21.85
C LEU A 100 -28.96 -11.24 20.88
N ASN A 101 -28.66 -11.09 19.60
CA ASN A 101 -29.65 -11.05 18.52
C ASN A 101 -29.27 -12.03 17.41
N THR A 102 -29.89 -13.21 17.42
CA THR A 102 -29.67 -14.28 16.44
C THR A 102 -30.27 -14.00 15.06
N ASN A 103 -31.06 -12.92 14.90
CA ASN A 103 -31.67 -12.53 13.64
C ASN A 103 -30.77 -11.66 12.76
N LEU A 104 -29.57 -11.27 13.22
CA LEU A 104 -28.61 -10.58 12.36
C LEU A 104 -28.01 -11.58 11.36
N GLU A 105 -27.89 -11.19 10.10
CA GLU A 105 -27.44 -12.11 9.04
C GLU A 105 -25.96 -12.50 9.18
N LYS A 106 -25.09 -11.51 9.40
CA LYS A 106 -23.64 -11.69 9.51
C LYS A 106 -23.19 -11.82 10.97
N ASP A 107 -22.20 -12.66 11.22
CA ASP A 107 -21.67 -12.91 12.56
C ASP A 107 -20.98 -11.68 13.17
N GLU A 108 -20.36 -10.86 12.33
CA GLU A 108 -19.66 -9.62 12.70
C GLU A 108 -20.58 -8.39 12.72
N ALA A 109 -21.88 -8.54 12.43
CA ALA A 109 -22.84 -7.43 12.40
C ALA A 109 -23.23 -6.98 13.81
N TYR A 110 -23.54 -5.69 13.93
CA TYR A 110 -24.10 -5.12 15.15
C TYR A 110 -25.11 -4.01 14.87
N LYS A 111 -25.98 -3.79 15.85
CA LYS A 111 -26.83 -2.59 15.95
C LYS A 111 -26.46 -1.84 17.21
N LEU A 112 -26.34 -0.52 17.11
CA LEU A 112 -25.96 0.36 18.21
C LEU A 112 -26.94 1.53 18.29
N LEU A 113 -27.61 1.66 19.43
CA LEU A 113 -28.45 2.81 19.77
C LEU A 113 -27.80 3.56 20.94
N VAL A 114 -27.39 4.80 20.70
CA VAL A 114 -26.95 5.73 21.75
C VAL A 114 -28.06 6.76 21.95
N SER A 115 -28.64 6.76 23.14
CA SER A 115 -29.62 7.75 23.60
C SER A 115 -29.11 8.47 24.84
N ARG A 116 -29.80 9.52 25.30
CA ARG A 116 -29.39 10.26 26.50
C ARG A 116 -29.39 9.42 27.78
N SER A 117 -30.17 8.35 27.84
CA SER A 117 -30.34 7.53 29.05
C SER A 117 -29.74 6.14 28.95
N LYS A 118 -29.46 5.62 27.75
CA LYS A 118 -28.90 4.29 27.55
C LYS A 118 -28.10 4.14 26.27
N ILE A 119 -27.16 3.20 26.29
CA ILE A 119 -26.53 2.61 25.10
C ILE A 119 -27.06 1.17 24.98
N GLU A 120 -27.54 0.79 23.81
CA GLU A 120 -27.99 -0.57 23.51
C GLU A 120 -27.20 -1.11 22.33
N ILE A 121 -26.63 -2.30 22.51
CA ILE A 121 -25.82 -3.00 21.52
C ILE A 121 -26.48 -4.36 21.27
N GLU A 122 -26.83 -4.65 20.02
CA GLU A 122 -27.28 -5.97 19.60
C GLU A 122 -26.24 -6.61 18.69
N ALA A 123 -25.87 -7.87 18.95
CA ALA A 123 -24.94 -8.63 18.12
C ALA A 123 -25.31 -10.12 18.11
N LYS A 124 -24.99 -10.83 17.02
CA LYS A 124 -25.20 -12.29 16.91
C LYS A 124 -24.09 -13.07 17.60
N THR A 125 -22.86 -12.57 17.51
CA THR A 125 -21.68 -13.18 18.12
C THR A 125 -20.90 -12.15 18.95
N PRO A 126 -19.96 -12.58 19.80
CA PRO A 126 -19.08 -11.67 20.53
C PRO A 126 -18.25 -10.74 19.64
N ILE A 127 -17.99 -11.13 18.38
CA ILE A 127 -17.24 -10.31 17.41
C ILE A 127 -18.02 -9.04 17.06
N GLY A 128 -19.33 -9.16 16.80
CA GLY A 128 -20.19 -8.00 16.52
C GLY A 128 -20.24 -7.04 17.72
N LEU A 129 -20.31 -7.56 18.94
CA LEU A 129 -20.22 -6.74 20.16
C LEU A 129 -18.86 -6.02 20.24
N PHE A 130 -17.76 -6.72 20.00
CA PHE A 130 -16.43 -6.12 20.00
C PHE A 130 -16.30 -4.97 18.99
N TYR A 131 -16.81 -5.13 17.77
CA TYR A 131 -16.78 -4.05 16.77
C TYR A 131 -17.72 -2.88 17.08
N ALA A 132 -18.87 -3.12 17.71
CA ALA A 132 -19.70 -2.04 18.26
C ALA A 132 -18.93 -1.21 19.31
N LEU A 133 -18.13 -1.87 20.15
CA LEU A 133 -17.28 -1.21 21.14
C LEU A 133 -16.14 -0.41 20.51
N GLN A 134 -15.59 -0.85 19.37
CA GLN A 134 -14.63 -0.04 18.60
C GLN A 134 -15.29 1.24 18.04
N SER A 135 -16.54 1.16 17.59
CA SER A 135 -17.30 2.35 17.18
C SER A 135 -17.57 3.28 18.36
N ILE A 136 -17.97 2.76 19.53
CA ILE A 136 -18.14 3.56 20.75
C ILE A 136 -16.82 4.22 21.19
N ARG A 137 -15.71 3.48 21.15
CA ARG A 137 -14.36 3.98 21.45
C ARG A 137 -14.01 5.20 20.59
N GLN A 138 -14.35 5.19 19.30
CA GLN A 138 -14.10 6.31 18.40
C GLN A 138 -15.08 7.50 18.58
N LEU A 139 -16.29 7.25 19.10
CA LEU A 139 -17.27 8.28 19.44
C LEU A 139 -16.99 8.97 20.79
N LEU A 140 -16.27 8.31 21.70
CA LEU A 140 -15.80 8.92 22.95
C LEU A 140 -14.79 10.04 22.69
N PRO A 141 -14.52 10.95 23.66
CA PRO A 141 -13.39 11.88 23.58
C PRO A 141 -12.06 11.16 23.30
N MET A 142 -11.13 11.83 22.62
CA MET A 142 -9.83 11.23 22.22
C MET A 142 -8.95 10.90 23.44
N GLU A 143 -9.16 11.60 24.55
CA GLU A 143 -8.56 11.35 25.85
C GLU A 143 -8.84 9.94 26.37
N PHE A 144 -9.84 9.25 25.80
CA PHE A 144 -10.09 7.84 26.11
C PHE A 144 -8.86 6.98 25.81
N GLU A 145 -8.03 7.35 24.84
CA GLU A 145 -6.82 6.59 24.48
C GLU A 145 -5.66 6.77 25.47
N GLN A 146 -5.77 7.67 26.45
CA GLN A 146 -4.70 7.90 27.42
C GLN A 146 -4.48 6.66 28.31
N THR A 147 -3.21 6.43 28.66
CA THR A 147 -2.81 5.34 29.56
C THR A 147 -2.92 5.72 31.05
N THR A 148 -3.28 6.97 31.33
CA THR A 148 -3.43 7.53 32.67
C THR A 148 -4.85 8.02 32.92
N LEU A 149 -5.26 8.04 34.19
CA LEU A 149 -6.56 8.54 34.62
C LEU A 149 -6.75 10.03 34.23
N SER A 150 -7.86 10.34 33.55
CA SER A 150 -8.28 11.71 33.28
C SER A 150 -9.41 12.15 34.22
N THR A 151 -9.18 13.21 35.00
CA THR A 151 -10.13 13.70 36.02
C THR A 151 -10.99 14.88 35.57
N SER A 152 -10.65 15.52 34.44
CA SER A 152 -11.33 16.73 33.93
C SER A 152 -12.20 16.47 32.70
N THR A 153 -12.07 15.31 32.06
CA THR A 153 -12.78 14.97 30.82
C THR A 153 -14.23 14.59 31.10
N LYS A 154 -15.16 15.17 30.34
CA LYS A 154 -16.55 14.72 30.30
C LYS A 154 -16.70 13.66 29.22
N TRP A 155 -16.98 12.43 29.63
CA TRP A 155 -17.10 11.27 28.74
C TRP A 155 -18.45 11.23 28.02
N ASN A 156 -18.64 12.14 27.08
CA ASN A 156 -19.86 12.24 26.29
C ASN A 156 -19.75 11.44 25.00
N ILE A 157 -20.77 10.64 24.71
CA ILE A 157 -20.94 9.91 23.45
C ILE A 157 -22.14 10.53 22.74
N PRO A 158 -22.00 11.06 21.51
CA PRO A 158 -23.11 11.66 20.79
C PRO A 158 -24.19 10.61 20.47
N CYS A 159 -25.46 11.01 20.61
CA CYS A 159 -26.59 10.10 20.37
C CYS A 159 -26.67 9.74 18.88
N CYS A 160 -26.83 8.47 18.56
CA CYS A 160 -26.95 7.98 17.20
C CYS A 160 -27.65 6.62 17.14
N VAL A 161 -28.06 6.23 15.94
CA VAL A 161 -28.41 4.85 15.60
C VAL A 161 -27.44 4.38 14.52
N ILE A 162 -26.82 3.22 14.73
CA ILE A 162 -25.89 2.60 13.79
C ILE A 162 -26.35 1.16 13.52
N ASN A 163 -26.48 0.81 12.24
CA ASN A 163 -26.63 -0.57 11.79
C ASN A 163 -25.42 -0.87 10.90
N ASP A 164 -24.61 -1.85 11.27
CA ASP A 164 -23.30 -1.99 10.65
C ASP A 164 -22.86 -3.45 10.54
N ALA A 165 -22.13 -3.74 9.48
CA ALA A 165 -21.54 -5.04 9.19
C ALA A 165 -20.45 -4.86 8.11
N PRO A 166 -19.40 -5.68 8.12
CA PRO A 166 -18.33 -5.56 7.12
C PRO A 166 -18.80 -6.00 5.74
N THR A 167 -18.19 -5.42 4.71
CA THR A 167 -18.34 -5.84 3.30
C THR A 167 -17.67 -7.19 3.07
N PHE A 168 -16.41 -7.31 3.49
CA PHE A 168 -15.58 -8.49 3.29
C PHE A 168 -15.34 -9.26 4.58
N VAL A 169 -15.28 -10.59 4.51
CA VAL A 169 -15.00 -11.47 5.65
C VAL A 169 -13.53 -11.50 6.02
N TYR A 170 -12.64 -11.22 5.06
CA TYR A 170 -11.20 -11.13 5.26
C TYR A 170 -10.73 -9.67 5.21
N ARG A 171 -10.13 -9.19 6.28
CA ARG A 171 -9.61 -7.81 6.39
C ARG A 171 -8.24 -7.86 7.07
N GLY A 172 -7.19 -8.04 6.27
CA GLY A 172 -5.87 -8.40 6.75
C GLY A 172 -4.84 -7.28 6.74
N LEU A 173 -3.85 -7.38 7.63
CA LEU A 173 -2.59 -6.65 7.52
C LEU A 173 -1.44 -7.66 7.63
N HIS A 174 -0.48 -7.59 6.71
CA HIS A 174 0.71 -8.42 6.73
C HIS A 174 1.88 -7.69 7.43
N MET A 175 2.75 -8.44 8.10
CA MET A 175 4.04 -7.96 8.62
C MET A 175 5.16 -8.95 8.30
N ASP A 176 6.17 -8.45 7.59
CA ASP A 176 7.46 -9.11 7.41
C ASP A 176 8.32 -8.90 8.66
N VAL A 177 8.65 -10.00 9.34
CA VAL A 177 9.55 -9.99 10.50
C VAL A 177 10.90 -10.64 10.19
N CYS A 178 11.15 -10.97 8.93
CA CYS A 178 12.36 -11.64 8.44
C CYS A 178 13.41 -10.63 8.01
N ARG A 179 13.04 -9.66 7.17
CA ARG A 179 13.99 -8.65 6.67
C ARG A 179 14.47 -7.77 7.81
N HIS A 180 13.59 -7.37 8.73
CA HIS A 180 13.95 -6.85 10.05
C HIS A 180 13.07 -7.47 11.15
N PHE A 181 13.71 -7.93 12.23
CA PHE A 181 13.00 -8.57 13.34
C PHE A 181 12.13 -7.57 14.12
N VAL A 182 10.97 -8.05 14.59
CA VAL A 182 9.98 -7.27 15.34
C VAL A 182 9.74 -7.96 16.68
N SER A 183 9.82 -7.22 17.80
CA SER A 183 9.62 -7.82 19.12
C SER A 183 8.18 -8.30 19.36
N VAL A 184 7.99 -9.19 20.35
CA VAL A 184 6.66 -9.69 20.75
C VAL A 184 5.75 -8.53 21.17
N GLU A 185 6.29 -7.55 21.88
CA GLU A 185 5.59 -6.36 22.35
C GLU A 185 5.11 -5.51 21.17
N GLU A 186 5.95 -5.33 20.15
CA GLU A 186 5.57 -4.61 18.93
C GLU A 186 4.50 -5.37 18.15
N VAL A 187 4.58 -6.70 18.03
CA VAL A 187 3.54 -7.52 17.39
C VAL A 187 2.21 -7.37 18.14
N LYS A 188 2.21 -7.38 19.47
CA LYS A 188 1.01 -7.13 20.28
C LYS A 188 0.45 -5.72 20.07
N LYS A 189 1.30 -4.69 20.01
CA LYS A 189 0.89 -3.32 19.68
C LYS A 189 0.25 -3.24 18.29
N TYR A 190 0.80 -3.95 17.32
CA TYR A 190 0.26 -4.05 15.96
C TYR A 190 -1.15 -4.66 15.95
N ILE A 191 -1.36 -5.76 16.70
CA ILE A 191 -2.67 -6.40 16.86
C ILE A 191 -3.69 -5.44 17.51
N ASP A 192 -3.30 -4.68 18.55
CA ASP A 192 -4.15 -3.64 19.15
C ASP A 192 -4.61 -2.60 18.10
N GLN A 193 -3.68 -2.17 17.24
CA GLN A 193 -3.92 -1.13 16.24
C GLN A 193 -4.89 -1.59 15.14
N ILE A 194 -4.70 -2.80 14.60
CA ILE A 194 -5.56 -3.32 13.52
C ILE A 194 -6.96 -3.66 14.06
N ALA A 195 -7.06 -4.16 15.30
CA ALA A 195 -8.33 -4.46 15.93
C ALA A 195 -9.19 -3.21 16.18
N MET A 196 -8.57 -2.07 16.52
CA MET A 196 -9.27 -0.77 16.66
C MET A 196 -9.95 -0.34 15.35
N LEU A 197 -9.36 -0.70 14.22
CA LEU A 197 -9.86 -0.39 12.88
C LEU A 197 -10.73 -1.52 12.29
N LYS A 198 -11.12 -2.51 13.11
CA LYS A 198 -11.96 -3.64 12.72
C LYS A 198 -11.36 -4.55 11.64
N LEU A 199 -10.03 -4.52 11.48
CA LEU A 199 -9.31 -5.56 10.75
C LEU A 199 -9.28 -6.83 11.62
N ASN A 200 -9.38 -7.99 10.99
CA ASN A 200 -9.60 -9.26 11.69
C ASN A 200 -8.53 -10.33 11.41
N THR A 201 -7.57 -10.01 10.55
CA THR A 201 -6.52 -10.95 10.18
C THR A 201 -5.14 -10.31 10.27
N PHE A 202 -4.22 -11.01 10.93
CA PHE A 202 -2.80 -10.69 10.93
C PHE A 202 -2.07 -11.79 10.15
N HIS A 203 -1.52 -11.43 8.99
CA HIS A 203 -0.69 -12.32 8.19
C HIS A 203 0.78 -12.15 8.63
N TRP A 204 1.36 -13.20 9.20
CA TRP A 204 2.67 -13.14 9.85
C TRP A 204 3.71 -13.90 9.04
N HIS A 205 4.58 -13.16 8.36
CA HIS A 205 5.62 -13.70 7.49
C HIS A 205 6.87 -14.06 8.29
N LEU A 206 7.01 -15.36 8.60
CA LEU A 206 7.93 -15.86 9.62
C LEU A 206 9.24 -16.42 9.06
N THR A 207 9.36 -16.57 7.73
CA THR A 207 10.56 -17.17 7.11
C THR A 207 10.84 -16.52 5.76
N ASP A 208 12.10 -16.16 5.51
CA ASP A 208 12.59 -15.67 4.21
C ASP A 208 14.10 -15.94 4.07
N ASP A 209 14.73 -15.48 2.99
CA ASP A 209 16.15 -15.65 2.70
C ASP A 209 17.06 -15.03 3.77
N GLN A 210 16.65 -13.90 4.33
CA GLN A 210 17.44 -13.13 5.29
C GLN A 210 17.22 -13.58 6.73
N ALA A 211 16.20 -14.43 7.01
CA ALA A 211 16.04 -15.07 8.30
C ALA A 211 14.93 -16.13 8.40
N TRP A 212 15.10 -17.03 9.36
CA TRP A 212 14.05 -17.88 9.92
C TRP A 212 13.65 -17.41 11.33
N ARG A 213 12.37 -17.15 11.60
CA ARG A 213 11.91 -16.47 12.83
C ARG A 213 11.09 -17.32 13.81
N ILE A 214 10.87 -18.60 13.55
CA ILE A 214 10.04 -19.47 14.40
C ILE A 214 10.82 -20.63 15.00
N GLU A 215 10.67 -20.92 16.28
CA GLU A 215 11.25 -22.12 16.85
C GLU A 215 10.57 -23.41 16.36
N ILE A 216 11.34 -24.29 15.72
CA ILE A 216 10.93 -25.67 15.38
C ILE A 216 11.80 -26.62 16.18
N LYS A 217 11.19 -27.37 17.10
CA LYS A 217 11.92 -28.21 18.08
C LYS A 217 12.72 -29.30 17.38
N LYS A 218 12.18 -29.88 16.31
CA LYS A 218 12.87 -30.92 15.53
C LYS A 218 14.10 -30.39 14.77
N TYR A 219 14.12 -29.10 14.43
CA TYR A 219 15.15 -28.49 13.58
C TYR A 219 15.81 -27.25 14.23
N PRO A 220 16.61 -27.43 15.29
CA PRO A 220 17.17 -26.32 16.07
C PRO A 220 18.17 -25.43 15.30
N LYS A 221 18.71 -25.89 14.16
CA LYS A 221 19.59 -25.02 13.34
C LYS A 221 18.84 -23.88 12.66
N LEU A 222 17.53 -24.00 12.47
CA LEU A 222 16.72 -22.94 11.89
C LEU A 222 16.80 -21.65 12.72
N THR A 223 16.85 -21.75 14.06
CA THR A 223 16.97 -20.57 14.93
C THR A 223 18.39 -20.31 15.44
N THR A 224 19.25 -21.33 15.54
CA THR A 224 20.65 -21.11 15.95
C THR A 224 21.56 -20.62 14.82
N VAL A 225 21.19 -20.89 13.55
CA VAL A 225 21.86 -20.41 12.34
C VAL A 225 20.93 -19.48 11.56
N GLY A 226 19.82 -20.01 11.05
CA GLY A 226 18.93 -19.32 10.11
C GLY A 226 18.30 -18.02 10.64
N ALA A 227 18.21 -17.81 11.95
CA ALA A 227 17.71 -16.56 12.51
C ALA A 227 18.70 -15.39 12.48
N TYR A 228 19.97 -15.63 12.10
CA TYR A 228 21.04 -14.64 12.19
C TYR A 228 21.80 -14.47 10.87
N ARG A 229 21.92 -13.22 10.41
CA ARG A 229 22.77 -12.83 9.29
C ARG A 229 23.97 -12.02 9.77
N ASN A 230 25.10 -12.15 9.07
CA ASN A 230 26.37 -11.53 9.48
C ASN A 230 26.55 -10.09 8.95
N ARG A 231 25.70 -9.67 8.00
CA ARG A 231 25.74 -8.34 7.41
C ARG A 231 24.38 -7.95 6.86
N THR A 232 24.12 -6.66 6.76
CA THR A 232 22.92 -6.08 6.15
C THR A 232 23.34 -5.04 5.11
N LEU A 233 22.73 -5.09 3.94
CA LEU A 233 22.93 -4.12 2.88
C LEU A 233 22.44 -2.73 3.34
N GLN A 234 23.24 -1.70 3.05
CA GLN A 234 22.84 -0.30 3.18
C GLN A 234 22.49 0.26 1.80
N GLY A 235 21.41 1.04 1.72
CA GLY A 235 20.87 1.55 0.45
C GLY A 235 20.10 0.48 -0.31
N HIS A 236 19.81 0.77 -1.58
CA HIS A 236 19.06 -0.14 -2.43
C HIS A 236 19.93 -1.32 -2.89
N ASN A 237 19.31 -2.50 -3.16
CA ASN A 237 20.00 -3.68 -3.71
C ASN A 237 20.82 -3.39 -4.99
N ASN A 238 20.36 -2.39 -5.72
CA ASN A 238 20.91 -1.95 -6.99
C ASN A 238 21.96 -0.84 -6.84
N ASP A 239 22.29 -0.39 -5.63
CA ASP A 239 23.37 0.56 -5.43
C ASP A 239 24.73 -0.13 -5.62
N TYR A 240 25.63 0.51 -6.37
CA TYR A 240 26.97 -0.02 -6.65
C TYR A 240 28.05 1.07 -6.50
N PRO A 241 29.18 0.78 -5.79
CA PRO A 241 29.44 -0.46 -5.05
C PRO A 241 28.48 -0.61 -3.85
N ARG A 242 28.13 -1.85 -3.52
CA ARG A 242 27.27 -2.14 -2.36
C ARG A 242 27.98 -1.77 -1.07
N VAL A 243 27.26 -1.09 -0.18
CA VAL A 243 27.73 -0.74 1.16
C VAL A 243 27.10 -1.69 2.18
N TRP A 244 27.89 -2.14 3.15
CA TRP A 244 27.48 -3.15 4.11
C TRP A 244 27.62 -2.65 5.53
N ASP A 245 26.58 -2.86 6.33
CA ASP A 245 26.73 -2.97 7.78
C ASP A 245 27.12 -4.42 8.11
N ASN A 246 28.28 -4.63 8.73
CA ASN A 246 28.77 -5.96 9.12
C ASN A 246 28.38 -6.34 10.56
N THR A 247 27.38 -5.67 11.13
CA THR A 247 26.80 -6.03 12.42
C THR A 247 25.95 -7.29 12.27
N ARG A 248 26.28 -8.34 13.03
CA ARG A 248 25.47 -9.54 13.10
C ARG A 248 24.12 -9.21 13.74
N THR A 249 23.03 -9.49 13.04
CA THR A 249 21.66 -9.21 13.48
C THR A 249 20.79 -10.46 13.39
N GLY A 250 19.75 -10.53 14.21
CA GLY A 250 18.83 -11.67 14.23
C GLY A 250 17.78 -11.58 15.34
N GLY A 251 17.17 -12.73 15.62
CA GLY A 251 16.03 -12.86 16.54
C GLY A 251 15.02 -13.88 16.01
N PHE A 252 14.29 -14.53 16.92
CA PHE A 252 13.23 -15.48 16.59
C PHE A 252 12.25 -15.54 17.75
N TYR A 253 11.05 -16.07 17.49
CA TYR A 253 10.04 -16.34 18.51
C TYR A 253 10.12 -17.80 18.94
N THR A 254 10.17 -18.00 20.24
CA THR A 254 9.92 -19.32 20.84
C THR A 254 8.46 -19.73 20.62
N GLN A 255 8.19 -21.04 20.71
CA GLN A 255 6.81 -21.52 20.60
C GLN A 255 5.89 -20.96 21.70
N GLU A 256 6.42 -20.67 22.89
CA GLU A 256 5.64 -20.09 23.99
C GLU A 256 5.31 -18.62 23.74
N GLU A 257 6.24 -17.84 23.19
CA GLU A 257 5.96 -16.46 22.77
C GLU A 257 4.90 -16.42 21.67
N ILE A 258 4.94 -17.35 20.71
CA ILE A 258 3.91 -17.47 19.67
C ILE A 258 2.54 -17.78 20.29
N LYS A 259 2.45 -18.74 21.21
CA LYS A 259 1.19 -19.08 21.89
C LYS A 259 0.62 -17.88 22.66
N ASP A 260 1.48 -17.11 23.32
CA ASP A 260 1.10 -15.88 24.01
C ASP A 260 0.58 -14.81 23.03
N VAL A 261 1.24 -14.60 21.88
CA VAL A 261 0.77 -13.69 20.82
C VAL A 261 -0.56 -14.16 20.21
N VAL A 262 -0.72 -15.46 19.97
CA VAL A 262 -1.96 -16.06 19.44
C VAL A 262 -3.12 -15.88 20.42
N ASP A 263 -2.93 -16.13 21.72
CA ASP A 263 -3.98 -15.86 22.72
C ASP A 263 -4.30 -14.36 22.82
N TYR A 264 -3.28 -13.51 22.71
CA TYR A 264 -3.44 -12.06 22.71
C TYR A 264 -4.28 -11.56 21.52
N ALA A 265 -4.07 -12.11 20.33
CA ALA A 265 -4.84 -11.82 19.12
C ALA A 265 -6.27 -12.36 19.20
N ARG A 266 -6.46 -13.59 19.73
CA ARG A 266 -7.78 -14.20 19.93
C ARG A 266 -8.69 -13.32 20.78
N LYS A 267 -8.17 -12.74 21.87
CA LYS A 267 -8.91 -11.81 22.74
C LYS A 267 -9.38 -10.53 22.03
N ARG A 268 -8.82 -10.22 20.86
CA ARG A 268 -9.14 -9.07 20.00
C ARG A 268 -9.89 -9.47 18.73
N PHE A 269 -10.29 -10.74 18.63
CA PHE A 269 -10.94 -11.29 17.45
C PHE A 269 -10.09 -11.12 16.18
N VAL A 270 -8.76 -11.22 16.33
CA VAL A 270 -7.80 -11.23 15.23
C VAL A 270 -7.30 -12.66 15.04
N THR A 271 -7.47 -13.18 13.82
CA THR A 271 -6.88 -14.47 13.39
C THR A 271 -5.46 -14.24 12.95
N ILE A 272 -4.51 -15.07 13.41
CA ILE A 272 -3.13 -15.04 12.92
C ILE A 272 -2.95 -16.15 11.89
N ILE A 273 -2.58 -15.78 10.67
CA ILE A 273 -2.21 -16.71 9.61
C ILE A 273 -0.67 -16.73 9.55
N PRO A 274 -0.02 -17.85 9.91
CA PRO A 274 1.42 -17.97 9.75
C PRO A 274 1.76 -18.21 8.28
N GLU A 275 2.85 -17.61 7.83
CA GLU A 275 3.48 -17.92 6.55
C GLU A 275 4.84 -18.56 6.75
N ILE A 276 4.99 -19.72 6.11
CA ILE A 276 6.26 -20.43 5.95
C ILE A 276 6.52 -20.50 4.45
N GLU A 277 7.38 -19.61 3.96
CA GLU A 277 7.71 -19.48 2.54
C GLU A 277 8.33 -20.76 1.97
N MET A 278 7.84 -21.17 0.81
CA MET A 278 8.34 -22.29 0.02
C MET A 278 7.78 -22.29 -1.41
N PRO A 279 8.48 -22.83 -2.42
CA PRO A 279 9.85 -23.37 -2.35
C PRO A 279 10.95 -22.32 -2.52
N GLY A 280 10.58 -21.08 -2.89
CA GLY A 280 11.45 -19.91 -2.93
C GLY A 280 11.83 -19.42 -1.53
N HIS A 281 12.47 -18.24 -1.45
CA HIS A 281 12.75 -17.53 -0.20
C HIS A 281 13.36 -18.40 0.93
N ALA A 282 14.25 -19.33 0.55
CA ALA A 282 14.69 -20.44 1.40
C ALA A 282 16.15 -20.34 1.87
N THR A 283 16.86 -19.24 1.57
CA THR A 283 18.32 -19.16 1.81
C THR A 283 18.66 -19.34 3.30
N ALA A 284 17.85 -18.82 4.24
CA ALA A 284 18.06 -19.05 5.67
C ALA A 284 17.92 -20.52 6.08
N VAL A 285 17.05 -21.27 5.40
CA VAL A 285 16.85 -22.71 5.65
C VAL A 285 18.02 -23.51 5.11
N VAL A 286 18.44 -23.27 3.86
CA VAL A 286 19.56 -24.02 3.27
C VAL A 286 20.91 -23.64 3.90
N ALA A 287 21.06 -22.44 4.48
CA ALA A 287 22.21 -22.13 5.33
C ALA A 287 22.22 -22.96 6.63
N SER A 288 21.04 -23.30 7.16
CA SER A 288 20.88 -24.11 8.37
C SER A 288 21.05 -25.61 8.10
N TYR A 289 20.50 -26.08 6.98
CA TYR A 289 20.49 -27.48 6.52
C TYR A 289 20.79 -27.54 5.00
N PRO A 290 22.06 -27.44 4.59
CA PRO A 290 22.45 -27.39 3.17
C PRO A 290 22.00 -28.58 2.33
N GLU A 291 21.77 -29.74 2.94
CA GLU A 291 21.25 -30.95 2.32
C GLU A 291 19.86 -30.77 1.67
N LEU A 292 19.09 -29.76 2.10
CA LEU A 292 17.77 -29.43 1.53
C LEU A 292 17.85 -28.65 0.20
N SER A 293 19.03 -28.16 -0.17
CA SER A 293 19.28 -27.46 -1.42
C SER A 293 19.64 -28.40 -2.58
N CYS A 294 19.66 -27.85 -3.81
CA CYS A 294 20.09 -28.60 -4.99
C CYS A 294 21.60 -28.86 -5.03
N SER A 295 22.42 -27.93 -4.51
CA SER A 295 23.89 -27.97 -4.62
C SER A 295 24.59 -28.54 -3.39
N GLY A 296 23.93 -28.61 -2.23
CA GLY A 296 24.51 -29.06 -0.97
C GLY A 296 25.33 -28.00 -0.22
N GLY A 297 25.36 -26.75 -0.69
CA GLY A 297 26.06 -25.63 -0.04
C GLY A 297 27.57 -25.56 -0.32
N PRO A 298 28.32 -24.78 0.48
CA PRO A 298 27.88 -24.01 1.66
C PRO A 298 27.03 -22.77 1.28
N PHE A 299 26.25 -22.28 2.25
CA PHE A 299 25.45 -21.04 2.11
C PHE A 299 25.60 -20.18 3.37
N ASP A 300 25.47 -18.87 3.19
CA ASP A 300 25.27 -17.90 4.28
C ASP A 300 23.81 -17.43 4.27
N VAL A 301 23.26 -17.08 5.43
CA VAL A 301 22.01 -16.33 5.51
C VAL A 301 22.20 -14.99 4.80
N GLU A 302 21.30 -14.63 3.90
CA GLU A 302 21.52 -13.53 2.97
C GLU A 302 21.45 -12.17 3.70
N GLY A 303 22.33 -11.25 3.28
CA GLY A 303 22.42 -9.89 3.79
C GLY A 303 21.83 -8.83 2.87
N ARG A 304 21.38 -9.23 1.68
CA ARG A 304 20.78 -8.37 0.65
C ARG A 304 19.29 -8.64 0.51
N TRP A 305 18.66 -7.76 -0.25
CA TRP A 305 17.27 -7.84 -0.65
C TRP A 305 17.13 -8.43 -2.06
N GLY A 306 15.96 -8.97 -2.37
CA GLY A 306 15.60 -9.48 -3.71
C GLY A 306 15.47 -10.99 -3.78
N VAL A 307 15.56 -11.51 -5.00
CA VAL A 307 15.27 -12.92 -5.32
C VAL A 307 16.55 -13.73 -5.50
N PHE A 308 16.63 -14.88 -4.85
CA PHE A 308 17.83 -15.74 -4.87
C PHE A 308 17.56 -17.09 -5.53
N ASN A 309 18.58 -17.60 -6.23
CA ASN A 309 18.46 -18.84 -7.00
C ASN A 309 18.48 -20.10 -6.13
N ASP A 310 18.96 -20.01 -4.90
CA ASP A 310 19.14 -21.16 -4.00
C ASP A 310 17.84 -21.42 -3.23
N VAL A 311 17.02 -22.30 -3.81
CA VAL A 311 15.67 -22.68 -3.36
C VAL A 311 15.63 -24.11 -2.80
N PHE A 312 14.52 -24.48 -2.18
CA PHE A 312 14.27 -25.87 -1.77
C PHE A 312 14.41 -26.83 -2.96
N CYS A 313 15.13 -27.93 -2.76
CA CYS A 313 15.22 -29.00 -3.75
C CYS A 313 14.04 -29.98 -3.61
N THR A 314 13.57 -30.55 -4.71
CA THR A 314 12.38 -31.43 -4.72
C THR A 314 12.69 -32.89 -4.38
N LYS A 315 13.48 -33.10 -3.33
CA LYS A 315 13.85 -34.42 -2.77
C LYS A 315 12.84 -34.85 -1.70
N ASP A 316 12.75 -36.14 -1.43
CA ASP A 316 11.83 -36.66 -0.39
C ASP A 316 12.22 -36.22 1.02
N GLU A 317 13.51 -36.02 1.29
CA GLU A 317 13.99 -35.45 2.55
C GLU A 317 13.50 -34.02 2.77
N THR A 318 13.41 -33.22 1.69
CA THR A 318 12.86 -31.86 1.75
C THR A 318 11.38 -31.88 2.10
N PHE A 319 10.60 -32.74 1.45
CA PHE A 319 9.17 -32.85 1.75
C PHE A 319 8.92 -33.38 3.16
N SER A 320 9.74 -34.31 3.65
CA SER A 320 9.67 -34.79 5.04
C SER A 320 9.99 -33.67 6.03
N PHE A 321 11.03 -32.88 5.76
CA PHE A 321 11.38 -31.70 6.55
C PHE A 321 10.22 -30.70 6.64
N LEU A 322 9.60 -30.38 5.49
CA LEU A 322 8.48 -29.44 5.45
C LEU A 322 7.23 -29.98 6.14
N GLU A 323 6.94 -31.28 6.03
CA GLU A 323 5.84 -31.92 6.76
C GLU A 323 6.04 -31.83 8.28
N ASP A 324 7.25 -32.08 8.76
CA ASP A 324 7.60 -31.94 10.17
C ASP A 324 7.47 -30.48 10.66
N VAL A 325 7.98 -29.52 9.89
CA VAL A 325 7.85 -28.07 10.17
C VAL A 325 6.38 -27.67 10.24
N LEU A 326 5.60 -27.99 9.21
CA LEU A 326 4.19 -27.63 9.12
C LEU A 326 3.36 -28.30 10.23
N THR A 327 3.74 -29.49 10.69
CA THR A 327 3.12 -30.16 11.83
C THR A 327 3.29 -29.35 13.12
N GLU A 328 4.52 -28.88 13.41
CA GLU A 328 4.76 -28.03 14.59
C GLU A 328 4.06 -26.66 14.46
N VAL A 329 4.13 -26.03 13.28
CA VAL A 329 3.46 -24.74 13.01
C VAL A 329 1.94 -24.89 13.19
N ALA A 330 1.34 -25.93 12.63
CA ALA A 330 -0.10 -26.14 12.68
C ALA A 330 -0.64 -26.28 14.11
N ALA A 331 0.17 -26.80 15.02
CA ALA A 331 -0.18 -26.93 16.44
C ALA A 331 -0.15 -25.59 17.19
N LEU A 332 0.61 -24.61 16.73
CA LEU A 332 0.74 -23.29 17.37
C LEU A 332 -0.35 -22.31 16.94
N PHE A 333 -0.81 -22.43 15.69
CA PHE A 333 -1.75 -21.47 15.10
C PHE A 333 -3.13 -22.12 14.89
N PRO A 334 -4.18 -21.66 15.59
CA PRO A 334 -5.54 -22.21 15.44
C PRO A 334 -6.23 -21.81 14.13
N SER A 335 -5.64 -20.90 13.35
CA SER A 335 -6.15 -20.49 12.04
C SER A 335 -6.49 -21.70 11.16
N PRO A 336 -7.61 -21.65 10.40
CA PRO A 336 -7.93 -22.67 9.42
C PRO A 336 -6.99 -22.62 8.20
N TYR A 337 -6.17 -21.57 8.08
CA TYR A 337 -5.22 -21.37 6.99
C TYR A 337 -3.76 -21.39 7.48
N ILE A 338 -2.89 -21.94 6.63
CA ILE A 338 -1.43 -21.67 6.63
C ILE A 338 -1.10 -21.06 5.27
N HIS A 339 -0.35 -19.96 5.25
CA HIS A 339 0.21 -19.43 4.02
C HIS A 339 1.50 -20.19 3.72
N ILE A 340 1.63 -20.73 2.51
CA ILE A 340 2.84 -21.45 2.07
C ILE A 340 3.71 -20.62 1.13
N GLY A 341 3.29 -19.38 0.87
CA GLY A 341 4.02 -18.48 -0.01
C GLY A 341 3.92 -18.90 -1.47
N GLY A 342 5.07 -19.17 -2.09
CA GLY A 342 5.18 -19.70 -3.45
C GLY A 342 5.54 -18.68 -4.50
N ASP A 343 5.86 -17.46 -4.08
CA ASP A 343 6.31 -16.37 -4.92
C ASP A 343 7.77 -16.52 -5.35
N GLU A 344 8.11 -15.80 -6.41
CA GLU A 344 9.47 -15.51 -6.89
C GLU A 344 10.47 -16.70 -6.96
N CYS A 345 10.02 -17.96 -7.04
CA CYS A 345 10.90 -19.13 -7.00
C CYS A 345 11.64 -19.35 -8.34
N PRO A 346 12.95 -19.06 -8.45
CA PRO A 346 13.66 -19.19 -9.72
C PRO A 346 13.93 -20.66 -10.06
N LYS A 347 13.71 -21.03 -11.32
CA LYS A 347 13.90 -22.41 -11.78
C LYS A 347 15.35 -22.78 -12.09
N VAL A 348 16.30 -21.87 -11.86
CA VAL A 348 17.71 -21.97 -12.28
C VAL A 348 18.42 -23.18 -11.67
N ARG A 349 18.19 -23.47 -10.39
CA ARG A 349 18.79 -24.63 -9.72
C ARG A 349 18.14 -25.95 -10.13
N TRP A 350 16.81 -25.99 -10.26
CA TRP A 350 16.08 -27.19 -10.65
C TRP A 350 16.45 -27.68 -12.05
N LYS A 351 16.66 -26.76 -13.01
CA LYS A 351 17.15 -27.08 -14.37
C LYS A 351 18.48 -27.83 -14.41
N ARG A 352 19.30 -27.67 -13.37
CA ARG A 352 20.65 -28.26 -13.28
C ARG A 352 20.77 -29.35 -12.21
N CYS A 353 19.69 -29.62 -11.47
CA CYS A 353 19.70 -30.57 -10.37
C CYS A 353 19.23 -31.94 -10.83
N HIS A 354 20.09 -32.96 -10.70
CA HIS A 354 19.73 -34.35 -11.03
C HIS A 354 18.43 -34.78 -10.33
N ALA A 355 18.33 -34.57 -9.02
CA ALA A 355 17.15 -35.00 -8.26
C ALA A 355 15.85 -34.32 -8.74
N CYS A 356 15.88 -33.02 -9.05
CA CYS A 356 14.73 -32.32 -9.61
C CYS A 356 14.33 -32.85 -10.99
N GLN A 357 15.32 -33.03 -11.88
CA GLN A 357 15.08 -33.57 -13.22
C GLN A 357 14.59 -35.02 -13.17
N GLN A 358 15.04 -35.80 -12.19
CA GLN A 358 14.55 -37.15 -11.96
C GLN A 358 13.11 -37.15 -11.44
N ARG A 359 12.78 -36.29 -10.47
CA ARG A 359 11.40 -36.11 -9.98
C ARG A 359 10.45 -35.75 -11.13
N MET A 360 10.85 -34.85 -12.02
CA MET A 360 10.04 -34.51 -13.20
C MET A 360 9.78 -35.73 -14.09
N LYS A 361 10.78 -36.59 -14.31
CA LYS A 361 10.59 -37.83 -15.08
C LYS A 361 9.67 -38.81 -14.37
N ASP A 362 9.86 -38.99 -13.06
CA ASP A 362 9.09 -39.95 -12.25
C ASP A 362 7.61 -39.58 -12.18
N GLU A 363 7.32 -38.28 -12.11
CA GLU A 363 5.96 -37.73 -11.99
C GLU A 363 5.36 -37.31 -13.35
N GLY A 364 6.11 -37.45 -14.45
CA GLY A 364 5.66 -37.11 -15.80
C GLY A 364 5.42 -35.61 -16.05
N LEU A 365 6.24 -34.73 -15.45
CA LEU A 365 6.12 -33.27 -15.53
C LEU A 365 6.92 -32.72 -16.72
N GLU A 366 6.33 -31.78 -17.45
CA GLU A 366 6.92 -31.24 -18.69
C GLU A 366 8.07 -30.25 -18.42
N ASP A 367 7.94 -29.41 -17.39
CA ASP A 367 8.90 -28.36 -17.07
C ASP A 367 8.98 -28.05 -15.56
N GLU A 368 9.87 -27.13 -15.20
CA GLU A 368 10.05 -26.73 -13.80
C GLU A 368 8.89 -25.89 -13.23
N HIS A 369 7.99 -25.34 -14.05
CA HIS A 369 6.78 -24.69 -13.54
C HIS A 369 5.77 -25.75 -13.08
N GLN A 370 5.62 -26.84 -13.83
CA GLN A 370 4.86 -28.02 -13.37
C GLN A 370 5.52 -28.67 -12.14
N LEU A 371 6.85 -28.63 -12.02
CA LEU A 371 7.54 -29.07 -10.80
C LEU A 371 7.18 -28.20 -9.57
N GLN A 372 7.03 -26.89 -9.73
CA GLN A 372 6.52 -26.03 -8.66
C GLN A 372 5.07 -26.37 -8.31
N SER A 373 4.21 -26.57 -9.31
CA SER A 373 2.83 -27.02 -9.09
C SER A 373 2.76 -28.34 -8.31
N TYR A 374 3.62 -29.32 -8.66
CA TYR A 374 3.74 -30.57 -7.93
C TYR A 374 4.13 -30.34 -6.47
N PHE A 375 5.12 -29.46 -6.22
CA PHE A 375 5.55 -29.10 -4.87
C PHE A 375 4.40 -28.52 -4.05
N VAL A 376 3.68 -27.54 -4.61
CA VAL A 376 2.53 -26.89 -3.98
C VAL A 376 1.42 -27.89 -3.67
N LYS A 377 1.05 -28.76 -4.62
CA LYS A 377 0.02 -29.80 -4.41
C LYS A 377 0.41 -30.80 -3.32
N ARG A 378 1.70 -31.14 -3.23
CA ARG A 378 2.21 -32.01 -2.17
C ARG A 378 2.12 -31.33 -0.79
N MET A 379 2.41 -30.03 -0.70
CA MET A 379 2.26 -29.26 0.53
C MET A 379 0.80 -29.00 0.90
N GLU A 380 -0.09 -28.77 -0.07
CA GLU A 380 -1.54 -28.72 0.16
C GLU A 380 -2.02 -30.02 0.82
N THR A 381 -1.60 -31.17 0.28
CA THR A 381 -1.95 -32.49 0.85
C THR A 381 -1.48 -32.63 2.30
N VAL A 382 -0.30 -32.13 2.63
CA VAL A 382 0.22 -32.13 4.02
C VAL A 382 -0.64 -31.23 4.90
N VAL A 383 -0.91 -29.99 4.48
CA VAL A 383 -1.70 -29.02 5.25
C VAL A 383 -3.15 -29.51 5.46
N HIS A 384 -3.73 -30.20 4.47
CA HIS A 384 -5.03 -30.85 4.58
C HIS A 384 -5.06 -31.96 5.63
N LYS A 385 -4.01 -32.80 5.70
CA LYS A 385 -3.88 -33.83 6.76
C LYS A 385 -3.82 -33.21 8.15
N LEU A 386 -3.33 -31.97 8.26
CA LEU A 386 -3.29 -31.19 9.50
C LEU A 386 -4.61 -30.45 9.78
N GLY A 387 -5.65 -30.66 8.97
CA GLY A 387 -6.99 -30.08 9.14
C GLY A 387 -7.07 -28.60 8.75
N LYS A 388 -6.18 -28.14 7.88
CA LYS A 388 -6.06 -26.73 7.46
C LYS A 388 -6.14 -26.62 5.93
N ARG A 389 -6.30 -25.40 5.42
CA ARG A 389 -6.25 -25.04 4.00
C ARG A 389 -5.01 -24.18 3.72
N ILE A 390 -4.55 -24.16 2.46
CA ILE A 390 -3.43 -23.30 2.07
C ILE A 390 -3.91 -21.94 1.55
N ILE A 391 -3.09 -20.93 1.77
CA ILE A 391 -3.04 -19.71 0.97
C ILE A 391 -1.67 -19.67 0.29
N GLY A 392 -1.59 -19.19 -0.94
CA GLY A 392 -0.32 -18.89 -1.60
C GLY A 392 -0.42 -17.68 -2.53
N TRP A 393 0.73 -17.08 -2.83
CA TRP A 393 0.84 -15.97 -3.77
C TRP A 393 0.40 -16.39 -5.18
N ASP A 394 -0.02 -15.44 -6.02
CA ASP A 394 -0.64 -15.75 -7.32
C ASP A 394 0.23 -16.56 -8.30
N GLU A 395 1.54 -16.67 -8.07
CA GLU A 395 2.44 -17.63 -8.70
C GLU A 395 2.01 -19.09 -8.56
N ILE A 396 1.26 -19.47 -7.53
CA ILE A 396 0.76 -20.86 -7.40
C ILE A 396 -0.23 -21.27 -8.51
N LEU A 397 -0.67 -20.32 -9.33
CA LEU A 397 -1.43 -20.58 -10.56
C LEU A 397 -0.58 -21.22 -11.66
N GLU A 398 0.74 -21.01 -11.64
CA GLU A 398 1.67 -21.53 -12.65
C GLU A 398 1.76 -23.06 -12.59
N GLY A 399 1.67 -23.72 -13.75
CA GLY A 399 1.70 -25.19 -13.83
C GLY A 399 0.43 -25.90 -13.34
N GLY A 400 -0.62 -25.14 -12.97
CA GLY A 400 -1.93 -25.63 -12.54
C GLY A 400 -2.10 -25.59 -11.02
N ILE A 401 -3.20 -24.99 -10.57
CA ILE A 401 -3.49 -24.73 -9.15
C ILE A 401 -3.95 -25.99 -8.41
N ALA A 402 -3.72 -26.00 -7.09
CA ALA A 402 -4.19 -27.04 -6.19
C ALA A 402 -5.69 -26.83 -5.85
N PRO A 403 -6.56 -27.86 -5.85
CA PRO A 403 -8.02 -27.69 -5.96
C PRO A 403 -8.70 -26.83 -4.89
N ASP A 404 -8.18 -26.80 -3.65
CA ASP A 404 -8.81 -26.08 -2.53
C ASP A 404 -8.00 -24.83 -2.11
N ALA A 405 -6.96 -24.50 -2.87
CA ALA A 405 -6.07 -23.38 -2.61
C ALA A 405 -6.81 -22.04 -2.68
N THR A 406 -6.53 -21.19 -1.70
CA THR A 406 -6.88 -19.76 -1.73
C THR A 406 -5.70 -18.97 -2.31
N VAL A 407 -5.97 -18.04 -3.22
CA VAL A 407 -4.93 -17.26 -3.92
C VAL A 407 -4.82 -15.85 -3.34
N MET A 408 -3.60 -15.39 -3.07
CA MET A 408 -3.30 -14.02 -2.69
C MET A 408 -2.69 -13.26 -3.88
N SER A 409 -3.45 -12.33 -4.46
CA SER A 409 -3.07 -11.64 -5.71
C SER A 409 -2.26 -10.38 -5.43
N TRP A 410 -0.97 -10.39 -5.76
CA TRP A 410 -0.05 -9.30 -5.41
C TRP A 410 0.58 -8.60 -6.62
N ARG A 411 0.78 -9.30 -7.75
CA ARG A 411 1.35 -8.75 -9.00
C ARG A 411 0.33 -7.96 -9.82
N GLY A 412 -0.55 -7.25 -9.12
CA GLY A 412 -1.77 -6.66 -9.66
C GLY A 412 -3.00 -7.52 -9.43
N ILE A 413 -4.05 -7.25 -10.21
CA ILE A 413 -5.37 -7.86 -10.04
C ILE A 413 -5.61 -9.08 -10.95
N ALA A 414 -4.72 -9.31 -11.93
CA ALA A 414 -4.94 -10.32 -12.96
C ALA A 414 -4.95 -11.76 -12.41
N GLY A 415 -4.05 -12.07 -11.47
CA GLY A 415 -3.98 -13.37 -10.80
C GLY A 415 -5.28 -13.67 -10.05
N GLY A 416 -5.75 -12.72 -9.24
CA GLY A 416 -7.01 -12.82 -8.51
C GLY A 416 -8.23 -12.96 -9.41
N ILE A 417 -8.30 -12.24 -10.53
CA ILE A 417 -9.40 -12.40 -11.51
C ILE A 417 -9.40 -13.83 -12.08
N SER A 418 -8.22 -14.33 -12.45
CA SER A 418 -8.07 -15.68 -13.02
C SER A 418 -8.49 -16.76 -12.01
N ALA A 419 -8.02 -16.65 -10.76
CA ALA A 419 -8.34 -17.58 -9.69
C ALA A 419 -9.84 -17.61 -9.35
N ALA A 420 -10.47 -16.44 -9.20
CA ALA A 420 -11.90 -16.34 -8.90
C ALA A 420 -12.77 -16.98 -10.01
N LYS A 421 -12.41 -16.77 -11.28
CA LYS A 421 -13.12 -17.38 -12.43
C LYS A 421 -12.95 -18.89 -12.51
N GLN A 422 -11.89 -19.43 -11.93
CA GLN A 422 -11.65 -20.87 -11.78
C GLN A 422 -12.34 -21.45 -10.53
N GLY A 423 -12.98 -20.62 -9.70
CA GLY A 423 -13.72 -21.05 -8.51
C GLY A 423 -12.87 -21.10 -7.24
N HIS A 424 -11.65 -20.54 -7.25
CA HIS A 424 -10.79 -20.44 -6.07
C HIS A 424 -11.09 -19.19 -5.28
N ASP A 425 -11.02 -19.28 -3.96
CA ASP A 425 -11.09 -18.13 -3.07
C ASP A 425 -9.88 -17.22 -3.27
N VAL A 426 -10.09 -15.90 -3.16
CA VAL A 426 -9.08 -14.88 -3.45
C VAL A 426 -9.02 -13.83 -2.35
N ILE A 427 -7.80 -13.47 -1.97
CA ILE A 427 -7.48 -12.29 -1.16
C ILE A 427 -6.73 -11.31 -2.06
N MET A 428 -7.25 -10.09 -2.19
CA MET A 428 -6.64 -9.06 -3.02
C MET A 428 -5.60 -8.26 -2.23
N THR A 429 -4.33 -8.33 -2.66
CA THR A 429 -3.21 -7.57 -2.11
C THR A 429 -2.36 -6.89 -3.22
N PRO A 430 -2.96 -6.29 -4.27
CA PRO A 430 -2.20 -5.82 -5.43
C PRO A 430 -1.23 -4.69 -5.04
N SER A 431 0.02 -4.79 -5.48
CA SER A 431 1.08 -3.82 -5.17
C SER A 431 0.73 -2.37 -5.51
N GLU A 432 -0.13 -2.15 -6.50
CA GLU A 432 -0.60 -0.84 -6.92
C GLU A 432 -1.54 -0.15 -5.91
N ALA A 433 -2.03 -0.88 -4.91
CA ALA A 433 -2.95 -0.35 -3.89
C ALA A 433 -2.62 -0.77 -2.46
N MET A 434 -1.84 -1.84 -2.27
CA MET A 434 -1.77 -2.57 -1.00
C MET A 434 -0.35 -2.88 -0.52
N TYR A 435 0.69 -2.22 -1.03
CA TYR A 435 2.09 -2.41 -0.58
C TYR A 435 2.56 -1.20 0.23
N PHE A 436 2.50 -1.31 1.55
CA PHE A 436 2.79 -0.21 2.49
C PHE A 436 4.28 0.01 2.72
N ASP A 437 5.13 -0.78 2.07
CA ASP A 437 6.56 -0.55 1.87
C ASP A 437 6.88 0.47 0.78
N PHE A 438 5.89 0.91 0.00
CA PHE A 438 6.06 1.95 -1.00
C PHE A 438 6.00 3.36 -0.41
N TYR A 439 6.69 4.30 -1.07
CA TYR A 439 6.61 5.73 -0.75
C TYR A 439 5.15 6.22 -0.74
N GLN A 440 4.87 7.16 0.16
CA GLN A 440 3.54 7.75 0.35
C GLN A 440 3.49 9.25 0.04
N SER A 441 4.65 9.86 -0.23
CA SER A 441 4.84 11.23 -0.71
C SER A 441 6.04 11.25 -1.67
N SER A 442 6.53 12.45 -2.03
CA SER A 442 7.72 12.63 -2.87
C SER A 442 8.93 11.86 -2.33
N LEU A 443 9.55 11.05 -3.19
CA LEU A 443 10.78 10.29 -2.91
C LEU A 443 11.96 11.16 -2.48
N HIS A 444 11.95 12.45 -2.83
CA HIS A 444 13.02 13.39 -2.50
C HIS A 444 13.03 13.79 -1.02
N THR A 445 11.90 13.63 -0.34
CA THR A 445 11.68 14.08 1.04
C THR A 445 11.37 12.96 2.02
N GLU A 446 10.90 11.82 1.52
CA GLU A 446 10.57 10.66 2.35
C GLU A 446 11.83 9.89 2.77
N PRO A 447 11.80 9.20 3.93
CA PRO A 447 12.80 8.21 4.28
C PRO A 447 12.95 7.14 3.20
N LEU A 448 14.12 6.51 3.13
CA LEU A 448 14.39 5.41 2.20
C LEU A 448 13.31 4.33 2.29
N ALA A 449 12.68 4.03 1.15
CA ALA A 449 11.70 2.97 0.98
C ALA A 449 12.09 2.16 -0.27
N ILE A 450 11.43 1.04 -0.56
CA ILE A 450 11.82 0.20 -1.71
C ILE A 450 11.64 0.91 -3.06
N GLY A 451 10.68 1.83 -3.13
CA GLY A 451 10.23 2.48 -4.36
C GLY A 451 8.72 2.73 -4.33
N GLY A 452 8.10 2.73 -5.51
CA GLY A 452 6.65 2.89 -5.68
C GLY A 452 6.11 4.27 -5.26
N TYR A 453 4.81 4.45 -5.44
CA TYR A 453 4.08 5.64 -4.96
C TYR A 453 2.64 5.26 -4.66
N LEU A 454 2.34 5.14 -3.38
CA LEU A 454 1.06 4.70 -2.83
C LEU A 454 0.58 5.66 -1.74
N PRO A 455 0.11 6.87 -2.11
CA PRO A 455 -0.49 7.79 -1.17
C PRO A 455 -1.87 7.28 -0.72
N ILE A 456 -2.40 7.83 0.38
CA ILE A 456 -3.58 7.28 1.06
C ILE A 456 -4.85 7.28 0.22
N GLU A 457 -5.03 8.26 -0.66
CA GLU A 457 -6.14 8.35 -1.61
C GLU A 457 -6.15 7.20 -2.61
N ARG A 458 -4.97 6.67 -2.96
CA ARG A 458 -4.84 5.52 -3.86
C ARG A 458 -5.25 4.21 -3.18
N VAL A 459 -4.87 4.05 -1.91
CA VAL A 459 -5.36 2.94 -1.06
C VAL A 459 -6.87 3.02 -0.93
N TYR A 460 -7.41 4.20 -0.58
CA TYR A 460 -8.85 4.41 -0.42
C TYR A 460 -9.64 4.14 -1.70
N ALA A 461 -9.11 4.54 -2.86
CA ALA A 461 -9.79 4.38 -4.14
C ALA A 461 -9.92 2.91 -4.58
N PHE A 462 -9.12 1.98 -4.05
CA PHE A 462 -9.15 0.59 -4.46
C PHE A 462 -10.51 -0.07 -4.18
N ASN A 463 -10.98 -0.85 -5.14
CA ASN A 463 -12.19 -1.66 -5.05
C ASN A 463 -11.85 -3.11 -5.46
N PRO A 464 -11.98 -4.08 -4.55
CA PRO A 464 -11.67 -5.50 -4.84
C PRO A 464 -12.65 -6.13 -5.83
N TYR A 465 -13.87 -5.60 -5.93
CA TYR A 465 -14.87 -6.01 -6.92
C TYR A 465 -14.63 -5.28 -8.24
N VAL A 466 -13.58 -5.70 -8.94
CA VAL A 466 -13.20 -5.16 -10.23
C VAL A 466 -14.22 -5.51 -11.31
N LYS A 467 -14.33 -4.66 -12.33
CA LYS A 467 -15.37 -4.75 -13.39
C LYS A 467 -15.30 -6.03 -14.23
N GLU A 468 -14.16 -6.70 -14.24
CA GLU A 468 -13.90 -7.94 -14.99
C GLU A 468 -14.53 -9.18 -14.35
N LEU A 469 -15.03 -9.07 -13.11
CA LEU A 469 -15.68 -10.15 -12.35
C LEU A 469 -17.20 -10.13 -12.53
N GLU A 470 -17.79 -11.29 -12.76
CA GLU A 470 -19.25 -11.47 -12.81
C GLU A 470 -19.80 -11.76 -11.40
N PRO A 471 -21.13 -11.61 -11.15
CA PRO A 471 -21.73 -11.88 -9.83
C PRO A 471 -21.42 -13.26 -9.25
N LYS A 472 -21.25 -14.28 -10.10
CA LYS A 472 -20.87 -15.64 -9.68
C LYS A 472 -19.43 -15.72 -9.15
N ASP A 473 -18.55 -14.84 -9.61
CA ASP A 473 -17.12 -14.81 -9.26
C ASP A 473 -16.92 -14.01 -7.95
N LEU A 474 -17.74 -12.98 -7.70
CA LEU A 474 -17.60 -12.09 -6.55
C LEU A 474 -17.61 -12.81 -5.19
N LYS A 475 -18.35 -13.93 -5.08
CA LYS A 475 -18.41 -14.74 -3.85
C LYS A 475 -17.05 -15.33 -3.45
N HIS A 476 -16.13 -15.46 -4.40
CA HIS A 476 -14.78 -15.97 -4.17
C HIS A 476 -13.81 -14.88 -3.71
N ILE A 477 -14.15 -13.59 -3.84
CA ILE A 477 -13.32 -12.50 -3.31
C ILE A 477 -13.59 -12.39 -1.80
N LEU A 478 -12.72 -12.98 -0.99
CA LEU A 478 -12.88 -13.01 0.47
C LEU A 478 -12.63 -11.63 1.11
N GLY A 479 -11.75 -10.84 0.49
CA GLY A 479 -11.45 -9.47 0.93
C GLY A 479 -10.07 -8.97 0.54
N VAL A 480 -9.52 -8.10 1.40
CA VAL A 480 -8.30 -7.34 1.13
C VAL A 480 -7.28 -7.46 2.26
N GLN A 481 -6.02 -7.25 1.88
CA GLN A 481 -4.93 -7.02 2.82
C GLN A 481 -3.89 -6.08 2.24
N ALA A 482 -3.25 -5.30 3.11
CA ALA A 482 -2.02 -4.61 2.78
C ALA A 482 -0.79 -5.37 3.31
N ASN A 483 0.30 -5.29 2.57
CA ASN A 483 1.57 -5.95 2.85
C ASN A 483 2.59 -4.92 3.35
N THR A 484 3.29 -5.27 4.43
CA THR A 484 4.34 -4.44 5.03
C THR A 484 5.67 -5.20 5.00
N TRP A 485 6.35 -5.16 3.86
CA TRP A 485 7.69 -5.72 3.68
C TRP A 485 8.73 -4.81 4.35
N THR A 486 9.73 -5.38 5.05
CA THR A 486 10.54 -4.61 6.01
C THR A 486 12.00 -4.40 5.60
N GLU A 487 12.37 -4.55 4.34
CA GLU A 487 13.74 -4.32 3.84
C GLU A 487 14.31 -2.96 4.26
N TYR A 488 13.48 -1.92 4.22
CA TYR A 488 13.87 -0.53 4.51
C TYR A 488 13.20 0.04 5.77
N MET A 489 12.61 -0.81 6.61
CA MET A 489 11.94 -0.41 7.86
C MET A 489 12.60 -1.06 9.09
N PRO A 490 13.83 -0.65 9.45
CA PRO A 490 14.63 -1.37 10.44
C PRO A 490 14.05 -1.31 11.86
N ASP A 491 13.34 -0.23 12.21
CA ASP A 491 12.82 0.01 13.54
C ASP A 491 11.30 0.26 13.58
N ALA A 492 10.76 0.23 14.81
CA ALA A 492 9.33 0.38 15.07
C ALA A 492 8.78 1.73 14.58
N GLN A 493 9.54 2.82 14.73
CA GLN A 493 9.06 4.16 14.35
C GLN A 493 8.93 4.27 12.84
N HIS A 494 9.88 3.71 12.09
CA HIS A 494 9.81 3.66 10.63
C HIS A 494 8.63 2.79 10.17
N ARG A 495 8.48 1.58 10.73
CA ARG A 495 7.33 0.70 10.39
C ARG A 495 5.99 1.39 10.64
N GLU A 496 5.82 2.00 11.80
CA GLU A 496 4.59 2.75 12.12
C GLU A 496 4.37 3.92 11.16
N MET A 497 5.43 4.67 10.81
CA MET A 497 5.33 5.75 9.82
C MET A 497 4.83 5.26 8.45
N MET A 498 5.25 4.07 8.02
CA MET A 498 4.89 3.50 6.72
C MET A 498 3.47 2.93 6.71
N VAL A 499 3.01 2.37 7.84
CA VAL A 499 1.67 1.77 7.96
C VAL A 499 0.59 2.83 8.23
N PHE A 500 0.86 3.79 9.13
CA PHE A 500 -0.12 4.78 9.56
C PHE A 500 0.10 6.11 8.83
N PRO A 501 -0.97 6.76 8.32
CA PRO A 501 -2.39 6.44 8.52
C PRO A 501 -3.02 5.61 7.39
N ARG A 502 -2.25 5.06 6.44
CA ARG A 502 -2.79 4.31 5.28
C ARG A 502 -3.65 3.10 5.68
N VAL A 503 -3.33 2.44 6.79
CA VAL A 503 -4.16 1.35 7.35
C VAL A 503 -5.61 1.78 7.64
N ALA A 504 -5.87 3.05 7.92
CA ALA A 504 -7.23 3.57 8.09
C ALA A 504 -8.02 3.53 6.77
N ALA A 505 -7.35 3.77 5.63
CA ALA A 505 -7.95 3.63 4.31
C ALA A 505 -8.16 2.15 3.93
N LEU A 506 -7.22 1.27 4.27
CA LEU A 506 -7.40 -0.19 4.13
C LEU A 506 -8.64 -0.68 4.90
N ALA A 507 -8.82 -0.20 6.13
CA ALA A 507 -10.00 -0.54 6.94
C ALA A 507 -11.30 -0.11 6.26
N GLU A 508 -11.32 1.06 5.62
CA GLU A 508 -12.48 1.49 4.82
C GLU A 508 -12.73 0.60 3.62
N VAL A 509 -11.69 0.19 2.89
CA VAL A 509 -11.83 -0.72 1.74
C VAL A 509 -12.37 -2.10 2.18
N GLY A 510 -11.90 -2.62 3.32
CA GLY A 510 -12.33 -3.92 3.83
C GLY A 510 -13.73 -3.94 4.46
N TRP A 511 -14.14 -2.82 5.06
CA TRP A 511 -15.38 -2.73 5.83
C TRP A 511 -16.52 -2.08 5.05
N THR A 512 -16.27 -0.93 4.43
CA THR A 512 -17.30 -0.05 3.87
C THR A 512 -17.71 -0.48 2.48
N SER A 513 -19.02 -0.60 2.24
CA SER A 513 -19.52 -0.95 0.92
C SER A 513 -19.19 0.16 -0.09
N GLU A 514 -18.89 -0.21 -1.34
CA GLU A 514 -18.47 0.74 -2.38
C GLU A 514 -19.42 1.95 -2.52
N LYS A 515 -20.75 1.73 -2.46
CA LYS A 515 -21.76 2.81 -2.54
C LYS A 515 -21.69 3.86 -1.42
N ASN A 516 -21.02 3.54 -0.31
CA ASN A 516 -20.87 4.40 0.86
C ASN A 516 -19.45 5.01 0.96
N LYS A 517 -18.54 4.70 0.04
CA LYS A 517 -17.22 5.33 0.00
C LYS A 517 -17.34 6.77 -0.47
N ASP A 518 -16.71 7.65 0.31
CA ASP A 518 -16.62 9.09 0.11
C ASP A 518 -15.28 9.55 0.71
N PHE A 519 -14.34 9.85 -0.18
CA PHE A 519 -12.99 10.24 0.22
C PHE A 519 -12.97 11.58 0.95
N ASP A 520 -13.80 12.55 0.55
CA ASP A 520 -13.84 13.87 1.19
C ASP A 520 -14.32 13.73 2.64
N SER A 521 -15.35 12.91 2.86
CA SER A 521 -15.83 12.57 4.20
C SER A 521 -14.76 11.85 5.03
N PHE A 522 -14.03 10.91 4.44
CA PHE A 522 -12.88 10.23 5.06
C PHE A 522 -11.77 11.22 5.45
N ALA A 523 -11.39 12.13 4.54
CA ALA A 523 -10.36 13.14 4.73
C ALA A 523 -10.69 14.13 5.87
N ILE A 524 -11.99 14.37 6.14
CA ILE A 524 -12.43 15.16 7.30
C ILE A 524 -12.36 14.36 8.61
N ARG A 525 -12.59 13.04 8.59
CA ARG A 525 -12.51 12.16 9.78
C ARG A 525 -11.05 11.86 10.19
N LEU A 526 -10.18 11.66 9.20
CA LEU A 526 -8.82 11.17 9.40
C LEU A 526 -7.98 11.98 10.40
N PRO A 527 -7.96 13.33 10.38
CA PRO A 527 -7.19 14.11 11.36
C PRO A 527 -7.60 13.87 12.82
N LYS A 528 -8.85 13.46 13.08
CA LYS A 528 -9.30 13.12 14.44
C LYS A 528 -8.76 11.77 14.89
N LEU A 529 -8.66 10.80 13.98
CA LEU A 529 -8.00 9.53 14.24
C LEU A 529 -6.49 9.71 14.43
N MET A 530 -5.84 10.58 13.65
CA MET A 530 -4.41 10.90 13.82
C MET A 530 -4.11 11.53 15.20
N LYS A 531 -5.02 12.34 15.75
CA LYS A 531 -4.89 12.84 17.12
C LYS A 531 -5.00 11.75 18.18
N ARG A 532 -5.75 10.67 17.91
CA ARG A 532 -5.75 9.48 18.78
C ARG A 532 -4.40 8.78 18.72
N TYR A 533 -3.81 8.66 17.52
CA TYR A 533 -2.46 8.12 17.35
C TYR A 533 -1.41 8.91 18.15
N ASP A 534 -1.50 10.24 18.17
CA ASP A 534 -0.64 11.08 19.02
C ASP A 534 -0.73 10.67 20.51
N ILE A 535 -1.95 10.47 21.03
CA ILE A 535 -2.18 10.08 22.42
C ILE A 535 -1.71 8.66 22.72
N MET A 536 -1.86 7.75 21.74
CA MET A 536 -1.44 6.36 21.84
C MET A 536 0.07 6.16 21.68
N GLY A 537 0.82 7.22 21.32
CA GLY A 537 2.24 7.10 21.00
C GLY A 537 2.50 6.22 19.78
N ILE A 538 1.64 6.32 18.76
CA ILE A 538 1.82 5.66 17.47
C ILE A 538 2.46 6.69 16.54
N ASN A 539 3.62 6.36 15.96
CA ASN A 539 4.19 7.19 14.91
C ASN A 539 3.36 7.06 13.62
N TYR A 540 3.29 8.10 12.81
CA TYR A 540 2.55 8.06 11.56
C TYR A 540 3.08 9.09 10.58
N SER A 541 2.93 8.81 9.28
CA SER A 541 3.24 9.77 8.24
C SER A 541 2.22 10.90 8.18
N ARG A 542 2.72 12.11 7.92
CA ARG A 542 1.89 13.29 7.65
C ARG A 542 1.75 13.58 6.15
N ALA A 543 2.11 12.62 5.29
CA ALA A 543 2.00 12.73 3.82
C ALA A 543 0.59 13.06 3.33
N PHE A 544 -0.46 12.79 4.12
CA PHE A 544 -1.82 13.28 3.88
C PHE A 544 -1.90 14.81 3.67
N TYR A 545 -1.01 15.57 4.31
CA TYR A 545 -0.90 17.02 4.17
C TYR A 545 0.08 17.46 3.08
N SER A 546 0.73 16.54 2.37
CA SER A 546 1.72 16.88 1.35
C SER A 546 1.12 17.78 0.27
N VAL A 547 1.96 18.63 -0.29
CA VAL A 547 1.66 19.40 -1.51
C VAL A 547 2.14 18.58 -2.70
N VAL A 548 1.24 18.36 -3.66
CA VAL A 548 1.52 17.69 -4.92
C VAL A 548 1.53 18.74 -6.02
N GLY A 549 2.57 18.73 -6.84
CA GLY A 549 2.69 19.55 -8.04
C GLY A 549 2.42 18.75 -9.30
N THR A 550 1.39 19.13 -10.05
CA THR A 550 1.02 18.53 -11.34
C THR A 550 1.28 19.52 -12.48
N ALA A 551 2.04 19.10 -13.48
CA ALA A 551 2.21 19.87 -14.71
C ALA A 551 0.90 19.84 -15.51
N ILE A 552 0.44 21.01 -15.95
CA ILE A 552 -0.74 21.16 -16.81
C ILE A 552 -0.39 22.06 -17.99
N ASN A 553 -1.04 21.83 -19.14
CA ASN A 553 -0.94 22.74 -20.28
C ASN A 553 -2.28 23.47 -20.49
N ASP A 554 -2.26 24.79 -20.27
CA ASP A 554 -3.41 25.68 -20.42
C ASP A 554 -2.92 27.04 -20.96
N GLY A 555 -2.77 27.12 -22.28
CA GLY A 555 -2.14 28.28 -22.95
C GLY A 555 -0.64 28.42 -22.64
N GLY A 556 0.02 27.31 -22.29
CA GLY A 556 1.40 27.25 -21.82
C GLY A 556 1.56 26.27 -20.64
N LEU A 557 2.79 25.80 -20.41
CA LEU A 557 3.09 24.89 -19.30
C LEU A 557 2.98 25.63 -17.96
N LYS A 558 2.17 25.09 -17.06
CA LYS A 558 1.97 25.61 -15.71
C LYS A 558 2.07 24.48 -14.67
N LEU A 559 2.49 24.83 -13.47
CA LEU A 559 2.46 23.97 -12.30
C LEU A 559 1.19 24.22 -11.49
N LYS A 560 0.33 23.21 -11.39
CA LYS A 560 -0.80 23.19 -10.47
C LYS A 560 -0.36 22.58 -9.14
N LEU A 561 -0.50 23.34 -8.05
CA LEU A 561 -0.27 22.84 -6.70
C LEU A 561 -1.60 22.42 -6.07
N SER A 562 -1.62 21.29 -5.38
CA SER A 562 -2.79 20.79 -4.67
C SER A 562 -2.40 20.02 -3.41
N THR A 563 -3.32 19.90 -2.48
CA THR A 563 -3.23 18.99 -1.34
C THR A 563 -4.60 18.36 -1.14
N ILE A 564 -4.62 17.09 -0.73
CA ILE A 564 -5.86 16.36 -0.45
C ILE A 564 -6.43 16.68 0.94
N ALA A 565 -5.66 17.34 1.81
CA ALA A 565 -6.08 17.66 3.16
C ALA A 565 -7.09 18.83 3.17
N PRO A 566 -8.33 18.64 3.66
CA PRO A 566 -9.34 19.69 3.67
C PRO A 566 -8.96 20.83 4.63
N GLU A 567 -9.46 22.03 4.33
CA GLU A 567 -9.23 23.26 5.12
C GLU A 567 -7.74 23.62 5.26
N THR A 568 -6.96 23.36 4.21
CA THR A 568 -5.51 23.63 4.16
C THR A 568 -5.22 24.66 3.07
N SER A 569 -4.45 25.70 3.39
CA SER A 569 -3.92 26.64 2.39
C SER A 569 -2.53 26.19 1.93
N ILE A 570 -2.14 26.59 0.72
CA ILE A 570 -0.80 26.36 0.19
C ILE A 570 -0.10 27.72 0.10
N HIS A 571 1.10 27.83 0.67
CA HIS A 571 1.98 29.00 0.50
C HIS A 571 3.20 28.59 -0.30
N TYR A 572 3.71 29.47 -1.16
CA TYR A 572 4.79 29.10 -2.08
C TYR A 572 5.76 30.24 -2.37
N THR A 573 6.89 29.86 -2.95
CA THR A 573 7.94 30.72 -3.52
C THR A 573 8.35 30.16 -4.89
N THR A 574 8.95 31.00 -5.74
CA THR A 574 9.38 30.61 -7.11
C THR A 574 10.86 30.91 -7.39
N ASP A 575 11.56 31.46 -6.40
CA ASP A 575 12.97 31.83 -6.44
C ASP A 575 13.87 30.87 -5.66
N GLY A 576 13.30 29.75 -5.16
CA GLY A 576 14.01 28.76 -4.35
C GLY A 576 14.16 29.11 -2.85
N SER A 577 13.69 30.27 -2.41
CA SER A 577 13.65 30.61 -0.97
C SER A 577 12.64 29.73 -0.22
N ASP A 578 12.85 29.47 1.06
CA ASP A 578 11.91 28.65 1.83
C ASP A 578 10.60 29.41 2.10
N PRO A 579 9.43 28.82 1.78
CA PRO A 579 8.16 29.47 2.01
C PRO A 579 7.82 29.52 3.50
N THR A 580 7.16 30.59 3.92
CA THR A 580 6.73 30.81 5.30
C THR A 580 5.23 31.14 5.36
N LEU A 581 4.68 31.33 6.56
CA LEU A 581 3.29 31.77 6.72
C LEU A 581 2.99 33.13 6.09
N SER A 582 4.02 33.97 5.85
CA SER A 582 3.89 35.26 5.17
C SER A 582 4.11 35.19 3.66
N SER A 583 4.54 34.04 3.12
CA SER A 583 4.68 33.85 1.68
C SER A 583 3.31 33.90 0.98
N PRO A 584 3.26 34.23 -0.32
CA PRO A 584 2.02 34.29 -1.08
C PRO A 584 1.20 33.00 -0.99
N ILE A 585 -0.12 33.15 -0.82
CA ILE A 585 -1.06 32.02 -0.87
C ILE A 585 -1.27 31.65 -2.34
N TYR A 586 -1.11 30.37 -2.66
CA TYR A 586 -1.39 29.81 -3.96
C TYR A 586 -2.88 29.92 -4.31
N ARG A 587 -3.19 30.51 -5.47
CA ARG A 587 -4.56 30.70 -5.96
C ARG A 587 -4.78 30.21 -7.40
N GLU A 588 -3.73 30.20 -8.19
CA GLU A 588 -3.76 29.84 -9.61
C GLU A 588 -2.47 29.15 -10.04
N PRO A 589 -2.49 28.30 -11.09
CA PRO A 589 -1.31 27.60 -11.59
C PRO A 589 -0.14 28.54 -11.96
N ILE A 590 1.08 28.13 -11.60
CA ILE A 590 2.30 28.94 -11.75
C ILE A 590 2.90 28.65 -13.15
N PRO A 591 3.12 29.65 -14.01
CA PRO A 591 3.82 29.44 -15.28
C PRO A 591 5.26 28.93 -15.05
N VAL A 592 5.65 27.87 -15.77
CA VAL A 592 6.97 27.24 -15.66
C VAL A 592 7.54 26.94 -17.05
N GLY A 593 8.85 26.71 -17.15
CA GLY A 593 9.50 26.25 -18.39
C GLY A 593 10.05 27.35 -19.31
N GLU A 594 9.66 28.62 -19.13
CA GLU A 594 10.23 29.74 -19.90
C GLU A 594 11.65 30.13 -19.44
N LYS A 595 11.94 29.91 -18.16
CA LYS A 595 13.23 30.18 -17.51
C LYS A 595 13.46 29.17 -16.41
N GLU A 596 14.71 29.05 -15.97
CA GLU A 596 15.04 28.29 -14.78
C GLU A 596 14.35 28.89 -13.54
N MET A 597 13.73 28.04 -12.72
CA MET A 597 13.12 28.43 -11.47
C MET A 597 12.98 27.24 -10.51
N VAL A 598 12.89 27.54 -9.21
CA VAL A 598 12.65 26.54 -8.17
C VAL A 598 11.38 26.91 -7.43
N VAL A 599 10.37 26.04 -7.53
CA VAL A 599 9.12 26.21 -6.80
C VAL A 599 9.20 25.42 -5.51
N LYS A 600 9.04 26.13 -4.38
CA LYS A 600 8.84 25.50 -3.07
C LYS A 600 7.47 25.83 -2.52
N ALA A 601 6.83 24.88 -1.85
CA ALA A 601 5.50 25.08 -1.29
C ALA A 601 5.29 24.34 0.03
N ILE A 602 4.50 24.95 0.92
CA ILE A 602 4.09 24.36 2.20
C ILE A 602 2.58 24.34 2.33
N SER A 603 2.06 23.26 2.89
CA SER A 603 0.69 23.13 3.36
C SER A 603 0.55 23.77 4.75
N VAL A 604 -0.41 24.66 4.93
CA VAL A 604 -0.68 25.37 6.18
C VAL A 604 -2.10 25.12 6.65
N LYS A 605 -2.25 24.71 7.91
CA LYS A 605 -3.56 24.58 8.57
C LYS A 605 -3.46 25.11 10.00
N ASN A 606 -4.44 25.92 10.41
CA ASN A 606 -4.46 26.57 11.73
C ASN A 606 -3.14 27.31 12.06
N ASN A 607 -2.60 28.07 11.10
CA ASN A 607 -1.32 28.79 11.20
C ASN A 607 -0.12 27.90 11.55
N LYS A 608 -0.16 26.62 11.18
CA LYS A 608 0.96 25.69 11.32
C LYS A 608 1.29 25.06 9.99
N VAL A 609 2.59 24.93 9.72
CA VAL A 609 3.09 24.10 8.62
C VAL A 609 2.81 22.64 8.96
N MET A 610 2.17 21.93 8.03
CA MET A 610 1.64 20.59 8.30
C MET A 610 2.57 19.46 7.83
N TYR A 611 3.41 19.73 6.83
CA TYR A 611 4.30 18.74 6.25
C TYR A 611 5.62 19.33 5.75
N ILE A 612 6.52 18.43 5.33
CA ILE A 612 7.78 18.77 4.68
C ILE A 612 7.47 19.59 3.42
N PRO A 613 8.23 20.69 3.14
CA PRO A 613 8.01 21.48 1.94
C PRO A 613 8.11 20.63 0.67
N TYR A 614 7.17 20.85 -0.24
CA TYR A 614 7.31 20.45 -1.63
C TYR A 614 8.41 21.30 -2.27
N GLU A 615 9.24 20.68 -3.10
CA GLU A 615 10.27 21.35 -3.88
C GLU A 615 10.33 20.73 -5.28
N ARG A 616 10.37 21.59 -6.31
CA ARG A 616 10.60 21.15 -7.68
C ARG A 616 11.32 22.21 -8.48
N SER A 617 12.35 21.77 -9.20
CA SER A 617 13.16 22.62 -10.07
C SER A 617 12.69 22.48 -11.52
N PHE A 618 12.59 23.62 -12.21
CA PHE A 618 12.21 23.72 -13.60
C PHE A 618 13.35 24.33 -14.41
N ILE A 619 13.60 23.80 -15.59
CA ILE A 619 14.57 24.33 -16.55
C ILE A 619 13.88 25.12 -17.67
N ALA A 620 14.63 25.98 -18.34
CA ALA A 620 14.16 26.59 -19.58
C ALA A 620 14.07 25.53 -20.68
N ASN A 621 12.89 25.32 -21.27
CA ASN A 621 12.69 24.35 -22.34
C ASN A 621 11.55 24.82 -23.27
N LYS A 622 11.86 25.07 -24.55
CA LYS A 622 10.88 25.47 -25.56
C LYS A 622 9.87 24.36 -25.89
N ALA A 623 10.19 23.10 -25.59
CA ALA A 623 9.27 22.00 -25.72
C ALA A 623 8.26 21.91 -24.56
N GLY A 624 8.40 22.74 -23.52
CA GLY A 624 7.52 22.76 -22.36
C GLY A 624 6.03 22.76 -22.70
N GLY A 625 5.32 21.70 -22.28
CA GLY A 625 3.88 21.52 -22.52
C GLY A 625 3.48 21.15 -23.95
N GLN A 626 4.43 21.02 -24.89
CA GLN A 626 4.12 20.65 -26.27
C GLN A 626 3.61 19.20 -26.38
N LYS A 627 2.86 18.88 -27.45
CA LYS A 627 2.37 17.51 -27.66
C LYS A 627 3.55 16.59 -27.98
N VAL A 628 3.64 15.49 -27.23
CA VAL A 628 4.64 14.43 -27.43
C VAL A 628 3.93 13.12 -27.76
N VAL A 629 4.43 12.42 -28.78
CA VAL A 629 3.98 11.08 -29.15
C VAL A 629 5.18 10.15 -29.25
N PHE A 630 5.15 9.06 -28.51
CA PHE A 630 6.05 7.93 -28.73
C PHE A 630 5.35 6.90 -29.62
N GLU A 631 6.03 6.43 -30.66
CA GLU A 631 5.55 5.39 -31.58
C GLU A 631 6.62 4.31 -31.69
N ASN A 632 6.30 3.06 -31.37
CA ASN A 632 7.24 1.96 -31.55
C ASN A 632 7.29 1.48 -33.01
N ALA A 633 8.24 0.60 -33.34
CA ALA A 633 8.43 0.05 -34.68
C ALA A 633 7.20 -0.71 -35.22
N ASP A 634 6.33 -1.22 -34.33
CA ASP A 634 5.08 -1.88 -34.70
C ASP A 634 3.93 -0.89 -34.99
N GLY A 635 4.17 0.43 -34.86
CA GLY A 635 3.18 1.49 -35.08
C GLY A 635 2.23 1.72 -33.90
N VAL A 636 2.49 1.12 -32.73
CA VAL A 636 1.74 1.37 -31.50
C VAL A 636 2.12 2.74 -30.97
N ARG A 637 1.10 3.58 -30.80
CA ARG A 637 1.25 4.94 -30.28
C ARG A 637 0.97 4.99 -28.80
N PHE A 638 1.89 5.62 -28.09
CA PHE A 638 1.79 5.92 -26.68
C PHE A 638 1.70 7.44 -26.57
N GLU A 639 0.46 7.93 -26.43
CA GLU A 639 0.24 9.33 -26.02
C GLU A 639 0.54 9.47 -24.52
N GLN A 640 1.02 10.65 -24.10
CA GLN A 640 1.30 10.93 -22.69
C GLN A 640 0.01 11.04 -21.86
N ASN A 641 -0.58 9.89 -21.52
CA ASN A 641 -1.65 9.76 -20.53
C ASN A 641 -1.15 8.81 -19.41
N GLY A 642 -0.07 9.17 -18.70
CA GLY A 642 0.58 8.30 -17.70
C GLY A 642 1.96 8.81 -17.22
N SER A 643 2.63 8.01 -16.36
CA SER A 643 3.89 8.36 -15.66
C SER A 643 5.05 8.78 -16.60
N GLY A 644 5.67 9.93 -16.28
CA GLY A 644 6.83 10.53 -16.98
C GLY A 644 6.42 11.45 -18.13
N ASN A 645 6.51 12.77 -17.95
CA ASN A 645 6.28 13.75 -19.01
C ASN A 645 7.62 14.25 -19.54
N LEU A 646 7.90 13.97 -20.82
CA LEU A 646 9.16 14.32 -21.49
C LEU A 646 9.37 15.82 -21.76
N THR A 647 8.37 16.63 -21.40
CA THR A 647 8.27 18.05 -21.71
C THR A 647 7.65 18.83 -20.54
N ASP A 648 7.81 18.35 -19.31
CA ASP A 648 7.34 19.07 -18.12
C ASP A 648 8.38 20.02 -17.53
N CYS A 649 9.51 20.18 -18.23
CA CYS A 649 10.62 21.04 -17.88
C CYS A 649 11.30 20.65 -16.58
N THR A 650 11.21 19.39 -16.16
CA THR A 650 11.87 18.91 -14.94
C THR A 650 12.83 17.77 -15.24
N MET A 651 13.88 17.66 -14.42
CA MET A 651 14.88 16.61 -14.58
C MET A 651 14.58 15.47 -13.62
N GLY A 652 14.77 14.23 -14.06
CA GLY A 652 14.49 13.05 -13.26
C GLY A 652 15.47 12.91 -12.09
N GLY A 653 14.93 12.59 -10.91
CA GLY A 653 15.72 12.27 -9.73
C GLY A 653 16.51 10.96 -9.87
N ARG A 654 17.49 10.76 -8.99
CA ARG A 654 18.17 9.46 -8.78
C ARG A 654 17.91 8.99 -7.34
N PRO A 655 17.59 7.70 -7.10
CA PRO A 655 17.49 6.61 -8.08
C PRO A 655 16.32 6.78 -9.06
N VAL A 656 16.46 6.15 -10.23
CA VAL A 656 15.47 6.22 -11.31
C VAL A 656 14.18 5.58 -10.81
N SER A 657 13.14 6.39 -10.66
CA SER A 657 11.89 5.94 -10.05
C SER A 657 10.71 6.66 -10.69
N ARG A 658 9.59 5.95 -10.85
CA ARG A 658 8.34 6.58 -11.29
C ARG A 658 7.81 7.48 -10.14
N PRO A 659 7.18 8.62 -10.44
CA PRO A 659 6.65 9.02 -11.75
C PRO A 659 7.57 9.90 -12.62
N ASP A 660 8.78 10.24 -12.18
CA ASP A 660 9.63 11.25 -12.84
C ASP A 660 10.24 10.81 -14.18
N TRP A 661 10.13 9.52 -14.51
CA TRP A 661 10.73 8.93 -15.70
C TRP A 661 9.68 8.23 -16.56
N PHE A 662 9.65 8.57 -17.84
CA PHE A 662 8.99 7.76 -18.87
C PHE A 662 9.81 6.47 -19.04
N SER A 663 9.16 5.31 -19.09
CA SER A 663 9.85 4.04 -19.26
C SER A 663 9.22 3.18 -20.34
N TYR A 664 10.07 2.54 -21.13
CA TYR A 664 9.67 1.67 -22.22
C TYR A 664 10.69 0.53 -22.39
N ALA A 665 10.20 -0.70 -22.44
CA ALA A 665 11.00 -1.88 -22.76
C ALA A 665 10.35 -2.56 -23.96
N GLY A 666 11.01 -2.51 -25.12
CA GLY A 666 10.45 -2.98 -26.38
C GLY A 666 11.36 -2.72 -27.56
N THR A 667 10.77 -2.70 -28.75
CA THR A 667 11.48 -2.51 -30.03
C THR A 667 11.96 -1.07 -30.21
N ASP A 668 12.72 -0.82 -31.27
CA ASP A 668 13.00 0.54 -31.73
C ASP A 668 11.73 1.39 -31.86
N GLY A 669 11.88 2.71 -31.86
CA GLY A 669 10.74 3.62 -31.93
C GLY A 669 11.15 5.04 -32.26
N SER A 670 10.20 5.96 -32.17
CA SER A 670 10.46 7.39 -32.33
C SER A 670 9.64 8.23 -31.37
N ILE A 671 10.21 9.37 -30.96
CA ILE A 671 9.51 10.40 -30.21
C ILE A 671 9.33 11.61 -31.12
N THR A 672 8.09 12.07 -31.29
CA THR A 672 7.79 13.29 -32.04
C THR A 672 7.25 14.36 -31.10
N ILE A 673 7.80 15.58 -31.20
CA ILE A 673 7.32 16.77 -30.52
C ILE A 673 6.73 17.71 -31.57
N GLU A 674 5.50 18.18 -31.34
CA GLU A 674 4.82 19.13 -32.23
C GLU A 674 4.63 20.48 -31.54
N PHE A 675 5.08 21.54 -32.22
CA PHE A 675 4.93 22.92 -31.76
C PHE A 675 3.68 23.54 -32.38
N GLU A 676 2.88 24.21 -31.55
CA GLU A 676 1.71 24.97 -32.02
C GLU A 676 2.08 26.11 -32.98
N LYS A 677 3.28 26.68 -32.81
CA LYS A 677 3.82 27.80 -33.59
C LYS A 677 5.22 27.45 -34.11
N LEU A 678 5.64 28.11 -35.19
CA LEU A 678 7.02 28.00 -35.67
C LEU A 678 7.99 28.50 -34.59
N THR A 679 8.80 27.58 -34.07
CA THR A 679 9.69 27.84 -32.93
C THR A 679 11.13 27.83 -33.40
N SER A 680 11.88 28.90 -33.13
CA SER A 680 13.32 28.97 -33.44
C SER A 680 14.10 28.15 -32.43
N ILE A 681 14.88 27.17 -32.87
CA ILE A 681 15.67 26.27 -32.04
C ILE A 681 17.08 26.11 -32.61
N SER A 682 18.04 25.79 -31.75
CA SER A 682 19.45 25.56 -32.14
C SER A 682 20.10 24.38 -31.42
N LYS A 683 19.44 23.83 -30.39
CA LYS A 683 19.96 22.69 -29.65
C LYS A 683 18.83 21.82 -29.13
N ILE A 684 19.06 20.51 -29.18
CA ILE A 684 18.14 19.49 -28.67
C ILE A 684 18.96 18.56 -27.77
N THR A 685 18.46 18.30 -26.56
CA THR A 685 19.03 17.33 -25.63
C THR A 685 17.98 16.29 -25.28
N PHE A 686 18.31 15.02 -25.51
CA PHE A 686 17.56 13.89 -24.97
C PHE A 686 18.27 13.41 -23.71
N SER A 687 17.56 13.34 -22.59
CA SER A 687 18.10 12.91 -21.30
C SER A 687 17.52 11.56 -20.91
N SER A 688 18.39 10.60 -20.61
CA SER A 688 18.01 9.24 -20.22
C SER A 688 18.84 8.75 -19.04
N ALA A 689 18.31 7.76 -18.34
CA ALA A 689 19.09 7.01 -17.37
C ALA A 689 20.01 6.00 -18.07
N ASN A 690 21.15 5.72 -17.44
CA ASN A 690 22.07 4.66 -17.84
C ASN A 690 22.56 3.93 -16.59
N GLN A 691 21.74 2.97 -16.14
CA GLN A 691 21.96 2.14 -14.95
C GLN A 691 21.96 0.67 -15.38
N ASN A 692 23.04 0.25 -16.03
CA ASN A 692 23.19 -1.05 -16.68
C ASN A 692 22.89 -2.25 -15.77
N ASN A 693 23.16 -2.10 -14.48
CA ASN A 693 22.94 -3.12 -13.46
C ASN A 693 21.46 -3.42 -13.17
N VAL A 694 20.53 -2.56 -13.61
CA VAL A 694 19.07 -2.75 -13.46
C VAL A 694 18.34 -2.77 -14.80
N LEU A 695 18.99 -3.29 -15.84
CA LEU A 695 18.45 -3.37 -17.21
C LEU A 695 18.23 -2.00 -17.89
N VAL A 696 18.53 -0.88 -17.25
CA VAL A 696 18.27 0.45 -17.81
C VAL A 696 19.49 0.95 -18.58
N TYR A 697 19.38 1.05 -19.91
CA TYR A 697 20.46 1.48 -20.79
C TYR A 697 20.03 2.67 -21.63
N SER A 698 20.96 3.60 -21.88
CA SER A 698 20.77 4.58 -22.94
C SER A 698 20.66 3.88 -24.31
N PRO A 699 19.90 4.42 -25.28
CA PRO A 699 19.72 3.82 -26.60
C PRO A 699 21.04 3.49 -27.32
N LYS A 700 21.01 2.55 -28.27
CA LYS A 700 22.13 2.28 -29.20
C LYS A 700 22.50 3.54 -29.98
N SER A 701 21.48 4.23 -30.49
CA SER A 701 21.61 5.51 -31.14
C SER A 701 20.32 6.30 -31.12
N ILE A 702 20.46 7.61 -31.31
CA ILE A 702 19.35 8.53 -31.54
C ILE A 702 19.71 9.40 -32.74
N ASN A 703 18.84 9.41 -33.77
CA ASN A 703 18.90 10.37 -34.86
C ASN A 703 17.92 11.51 -34.58
N PHE A 704 18.41 12.74 -34.67
CA PHE A 704 17.64 13.96 -34.42
C PHE A 704 17.23 14.56 -35.77
N LEU A 705 15.93 14.69 -35.98
CA LEU A 705 15.34 15.30 -37.17
C LEU A 705 14.45 16.47 -36.81
N VAL A 706 14.41 17.47 -37.69
CA VAL A 706 13.52 18.64 -37.56
C VAL A 706 12.70 18.84 -38.83
N SER A 707 11.51 19.42 -38.68
CA SER A 707 10.61 19.73 -39.79
C SER A 707 10.08 21.15 -39.66
N GLU A 708 10.22 21.95 -40.73
CA GLU A 708 9.70 23.32 -40.79
C GLU A 708 8.22 23.34 -41.19
N ASP A 709 7.81 22.44 -42.10
CA ASP A 709 6.44 22.34 -42.62
C ASP A 709 5.54 21.38 -41.80
N GLY A 710 6.13 20.57 -40.93
CA GLY A 710 5.45 19.55 -40.11
C GLY A 710 5.26 18.19 -40.78
N THR A 711 5.81 18.00 -41.98
CA THR A 711 5.71 16.78 -42.81
C THR A 711 7.06 16.27 -43.31
N THR A 712 7.93 17.15 -43.79
CA THR A 712 9.26 16.84 -44.32
C THR A 712 10.30 16.97 -43.21
N PHE A 713 11.02 15.89 -42.91
CA PHE A 713 12.02 15.86 -41.84
C PHE A 713 13.45 15.89 -42.40
N PHE A 714 14.31 16.70 -41.77
CA PHE A 714 15.73 16.82 -42.11
C PHE A 714 16.59 16.47 -40.90
N PRO A 715 17.63 15.62 -41.06
CA PRO A 715 18.53 15.29 -39.96
C PRO A 715 19.36 16.51 -39.55
N VAL A 716 19.54 16.69 -38.24
CA VAL A 716 20.40 17.73 -37.65
C VAL A 716 21.54 17.16 -36.84
N GLY A 717 21.53 15.85 -36.55
CA GLY A 717 22.64 15.13 -35.92
C GLY A 717 22.24 13.74 -35.44
N ALA A 718 23.22 12.97 -34.98
CA ALA A 718 23.01 11.65 -34.38
C ALA A 718 24.00 11.45 -33.22
N VAL A 719 23.59 10.69 -32.20
CA VAL A 719 24.42 10.37 -31.04
C VAL A 719 24.33 8.87 -30.75
N TRP A 720 25.46 8.24 -30.47
CA TRP A 720 25.58 6.80 -30.19
C TRP A 720 25.70 6.49 -28.71
N HIS A 721 25.38 5.26 -28.31
CA HIS A 721 25.38 4.77 -26.92
C HIS A 721 26.62 5.19 -26.12
N GLN A 722 27.82 4.97 -26.67
CA GLN A 722 29.07 5.29 -25.96
C GLN A 722 29.20 6.78 -25.63
N GLN A 723 28.71 7.66 -26.52
CA GLN A 723 28.70 9.11 -26.29
C GLN A 723 27.69 9.48 -25.21
N MET A 724 26.50 8.87 -25.25
CA MET A 724 25.48 9.05 -24.21
C MET A 724 25.97 8.57 -22.85
N ALA A 725 26.54 7.36 -22.78
CA ALA A 725 27.09 6.78 -21.56
C ALA A 725 28.19 7.68 -20.95
N ALA A 726 29.10 8.20 -21.78
CA ALA A 726 30.11 9.18 -21.34
C ALA A 726 29.50 10.50 -20.86
N ALA A 727 28.38 10.92 -21.44
CA ALA A 727 27.62 12.12 -21.08
C ALA A 727 26.53 11.87 -20.03
N LYS A 728 26.65 10.79 -19.24
CA LYS A 728 25.70 10.42 -18.17
C LYS A 728 24.26 10.26 -18.65
N GLY A 729 24.09 9.69 -19.84
CA GLY A 729 22.81 9.37 -20.48
C GLY A 729 22.23 10.48 -21.36
N LYS A 730 22.98 11.56 -21.61
CA LYS A 730 22.53 12.69 -22.45
C LYS A 730 23.00 12.55 -23.90
N ALA A 731 22.06 12.66 -24.85
CA ALA A 731 22.36 12.88 -26.26
C ALA A 731 22.10 14.34 -26.61
N ILE A 732 23.14 15.06 -27.04
CA ILE A 732 23.09 16.51 -27.28
C ILE A 732 23.47 16.78 -28.72
N VAL A 733 22.62 17.51 -29.45
CA VAL A 733 22.89 17.98 -30.82
C VAL A 733 22.67 19.48 -30.88
N SER A 734 23.69 20.21 -31.36
CA SER A 734 23.64 21.64 -31.64
C SER A 734 23.79 21.91 -33.14
N PHE A 735 23.03 22.86 -33.66
CA PHE A 735 23.00 23.21 -35.09
C PHE A 735 22.70 24.71 -35.27
N THR A 736 22.93 25.23 -36.48
CA THR A 736 22.57 26.63 -36.81
C THR A 736 21.07 26.86 -36.56
N PRO A 737 20.66 27.97 -35.94
CA PRO A 737 19.25 28.20 -35.59
C PRO A 737 18.28 27.98 -36.76
N LYS A 738 17.21 27.21 -36.53
CA LYS A 738 16.14 26.92 -37.50
C LYS A 738 14.77 27.14 -36.87
N LYS A 739 13.79 27.58 -37.65
CA LYS A 739 12.39 27.64 -37.22
C LYS A 739 11.69 26.34 -37.57
N VAL A 740 11.17 25.64 -36.58
CA VAL A 740 10.62 24.29 -36.76
C VAL A 740 9.18 24.22 -36.26
N LYS A 741 8.41 23.32 -36.86
CA LYS A 741 7.06 22.93 -36.42
C LYS A 741 7.05 21.56 -35.74
N LYS A 742 7.99 20.66 -36.09
CA LYS A 742 8.16 19.36 -35.41
C LYS A 742 9.62 19.00 -35.19
N ILE A 743 9.87 18.24 -34.14
CA ILE A 743 11.10 17.47 -33.89
C ILE A 743 10.72 16.00 -33.92
N LYS A 744 11.58 15.15 -34.50
CA LYS A 744 11.48 13.70 -34.39
C LYS A 744 12.82 13.13 -33.93
N LEU A 745 12.79 12.30 -32.91
CA LEU A 745 13.91 11.52 -32.41
C LEU A 745 13.67 10.06 -32.81
N GLU A 746 14.46 9.53 -33.74
CA GLU A 746 14.43 8.11 -34.06
C GLU A 746 15.38 7.38 -33.11
N ILE A 747 14.85 6.42 -32.37
CA ILE A 747 15.53 5.76 -31.24
C ILE A 747 15.74 4.29 -31.58
N ALA A 748 17.01 3.91 -31.70
CA ALA A 748 17.40 2.50 -31.74
C ALA A 748 17.64 2.03 -30.31
N MET A 749 16.79 1.13 -29.81
CA MET A 749 16.85 0.63 -28.44
C MET A 749 18.16 -0.15 -28.20
N TYR A 750 18.64 -0.16 -26.95
CA TYR A 750 19.79 -0.99 -26.61
C TYR A 750 19.51 -2.47 -26.88
N GLY A 751 18.29 -2.92 -26.58
CA GLY A 751 17.76 -4.23 -26.93
C GLY A 751 18.25 -5.32 -25.98
N ILE A 752 18.50 -6.53 -26.50
CA ILE A 752 19.01 -7.64 -25.71
C ILE A 752 20.43 -7.32 -25.22
N ILE A 753 20.63 -7.44 -23.91
CA ILE A 753 21.89 -7.12 -23.24
C ILE A 753 22.96 -8.18 -23.61
N PRO A 754 24.15 -7.77 -24.10
CA PRO A 754 25.17 -8.69 -24.54
C PRO A 754 25.81 -9.43 -23.37
N ASN A 755 26.44 -10.58 -23.66
CA ASN A 755 27.05 -11.47 -22.66
C ASN A 755 28.23 -10.87 -21.88
N THR A 756 28.68 -9.68 -22.26
CA THR A 756 29.76 -8.93 -21.62
C THR A 756 29.27 -7.97 -20.53
N GLU A 757 27.96 -7.79 -20.39
CA GLU A 757 27.34 -6.81 -19.48
C GLU A 757 26.53 -7.50 -18.38
N PRO A 758 26.29 -6.83 -17.23
CA PRO A 758 25.37 -7.32 -16.20
C PRO A 758 23.97 -7.57 -16.78
N ASN A 759 23.33 -8.68 -16.39
CA ASN A 759 22.01 -9.12 -16.86
C ASN A 759 21.95 -9.51 -18.35
N SER A 760 23.04 -10.11 -18.84
CA SER A 760 23.10 -10.73 -20.17
C SER A 760 21.87 -11.56 -20.53
N GLY A 761 21.39 -11.39 -21.78
CA GLY A 761 20.25 -12.13 -22.32
C GLY A 761 18.90 -11.48 -22.05
N GLU A 762 18.82 -10.57 -21.08
CA GLU A 762 17.60 -9.82 -20.78
C GLU A 762 17.38 -8.66 -21.76
N MET A 763 16.12 -8.25 -21.91
CA MET A 763 15.75 -7.05 -22.68
C MET A 763 16.03 -5.79 -21.87
N SER A 764 16.76 -4.83 -22.43
CA SER A 764 16.98 -3.52 -21.79
C SER A 764 15.70 -2.68 -21.74
N ALA A 765 15.56 -1.87 -20.71
CA ALA A 765 14.57 -0.80 -20.63
C ALA A 765 15.21 0.57 -20.92
N LEU A 766 14.44 1.44 -21.58
CA LEU A 766 14.73 2.86 -21.75
C LEU A 766 13.98 3.65 -20.69
N PHE A 767 14.69 4.53 -19.98
CA PHE A 767 14.10 5.50 -19.06
C PHE A 767 14.52 6.90 -19.47
N VAL A 768 13.56 7.77 -19.75
CA VAL A 768 13.74 9.14 -20.24
C VAL A 768 13.04 10.09 -19.28
N ASP A 769 13.74 11.13 -18.84
CA ASP A 769 13.15 12.17 -18.00
C ASP A 769 12.67 13.35 -18.85
N GLU A 770 13.52 13.92 -19.70
CA GLU A 770 13.19 15.16 -20.40
C GLU A 770 13.84 15.27 -21.79
N ILE A 771 13.13 15.91 -22.73
CA ILE A 771 13.65 16.35 -24.02
C ILE A 771 13.72 17.88 -24.01
N ILE A 772 14.95 18.41 -23.90
CA ILE A 772 15.23 19.83 -23.75
C ILE A 772 15.46 20.46 -25.13
N VAL A 773 14.74 21.53 -25.43
CA VAL A 773 14.83 22.28 -26.68
C VAL A 773 15.17 23.74 -26.38
N GLU A 774 16.29 24.20 -26.95
CA GLU A 774 16.87 25.54 -26.72
C GLU A 774 16.93 26.39 -27.99
#